data_AF-A0A3N5LXP7-F1
#
_entry.id   AF-A0A3N5LXP7-F1
#
_cell.length_a   1.000
_cell.length_b   1.000
_cell.length_c   1.000
_cell.angle_alpha   90.00
_cell.angle_beta   90.00
_cell.angle_gamma   90.00
#
_symmetry.space_group_name_H-M   'P 1'
#
loop_
_entity.id
_entity.type
_entity.pdbx_description
1 polymer ?
#
loop_
_entity_poly.entity_id
_entity_poly.type
_entity_poly.pdbx_seq_one_letter_code
_entity_poly.pdbx_strand_id
1 'polypeptide(L)'
;MSKIFSNLSILCLTIIISANLFSQQDVPIPGNTAPISEIFYSNTTIQQIKQPISFFQFTAEQWRAKVDSIWGPGLPTTTKLQIFDAFWNKIDSSFACFHDIPDNWLALKNQYRSEVAAGVSKGRFAAIMNVLALSLKDLHTNPYDKTLFATLPVTPGMPFLYIGGSGTITHIGFGLTPMPDSSLLVYKVIPNHPLGIQPGDIVLGYDGIPWKILVYQLLDYQLPFGGPIGSSPSAFTHNLLSAAGRNRHLFNNIDIIKYSTGDTVHLSTASLYGLPSLFCDEQMDIAGVPKPDYNAGQYVSYGIMQGTNIGYIYGLQWTGNAGQQFYNAVQALMQTDGLIIDFRSNFGGNMFLSDSALKVLFTSSMLTIDWGRRTSPSNHLQMTLNNVSSNYKIKGTPPGYLKPIAVLTGPGAGSSGDQVAFRMKFHPRVKFFGKPTNGAFNSPVSLNLHADWQCTYSPVDAFDMAANKYLTHLESTVDQNVWLTKDGVAQGRDDVVEAAVTWLNLFSGTGTTLLTDNAEGGFGKWVTNQGWNVIKSNAHSPVYSFTESPKGNYKNGADNSLTLKNSINVSSYDAVILSFWHKYATQTDRDFCRVEVSSNNGTTWQQAVSYSGTVSTLHECRIDITRYANHSSSLKIRFRLTADASTNADGWYVDDIVMTGYNYGGQAPFTSDNNGNPQKYSLSQNYPNPFNPATKINYSLAVNGLVSIKIYDILGREVKQLVNEVQNAGQYNIEWNASDYPSGVYFYRIESGSFSETKKMMLIK
;
A
#
# COMPACT_ATOMS: atom_id res chain seq x y z
N MET A 1 -71.73 -42.52 -19.32
CA MET A 1 -71.87 -43.92 -18.85
C MET A 1 -70.66 -44.68 -19.34
N SER A 2 -69.89 -45.43 -18.57
CA SER A 2 -69.89 -45.78 -17.15
C SER A 2 -68.86 -46.90 -17.03
N LYS A 3 -68.32 -47.07 -15.81
CA LYS A 3 -67.73 -48.30 -15.23
C LYS A 3 -66.19 -48.32 -15.15
N ILE A 4 -65.56 -48.72 -14.05
CA ILE A 4 -65.99 -49.24 -12.73
C ILE A 4 -64.73 -49.24 -11.82
N PHE A 5 -64.87 -48.78 -10.55
CA PHE A 5 -64.33 -49.26 -9.23
C PHE A 5 -62.91 -49.89 -9.10
N SER A 6 -62.16 -49.81 -7.97
CA SER A 6 -62.38 -49.34 -6.58
C SER A 6 -61.08 -49.46 -5.74
N ASN A 7 -60.94 -48.57 -4.72
CA ASN A 7 -60.34 -48.72 -3.36
C ASN A 7 -58.86 -49.21 -3.20
N LEU A 8 -57.98 -48.66 -2.35
CA LEU A 8 -58.09 -48.27 -0.93
C LEU A 8 -56.85 -47.40 -0.48
N SER A 9 -57.08 -46.41 0.41
CA SER A 9 -56.21 -45.83 1.48
C SER A 9 -54.81 -45.17 1.23
N ILE A 10 -54.76 -43.83 1.41
CA ILE A 10 -53.98 -42.99 2.39
C ILE A 10 -52.46 -43.28 2.54
N LEU A 11 -51.45 -42.38 2.47
CA LEU A 11 -51.28 -40.92 2.69
C LEU A 11 -50.01 -40.43 1.94
N CYS A 12 -49.80 -39.09 1.90
CA CYS A 12 -48.63 -38.31 1.46
C CYS A 12 -48.47 -37.99 -0.04
N LEU A 13 -48.89 -36.78 -0.45
CA LEU A 13 -48.33 -36.11 -1.63
C LEU A 13 -48.34 -34.58 -1.46
N THR A 14 -47.15 -34.00 -1.58
CA THR A 14 -46.76 -32.91 -2.50
C THR A 14 -47.84 -31.97 -3.03
N ILE A 15 -47.59 -30.65 -3.00
CA ILE A 15 -48.21 -29.71 -3.94
C ILE A 15 -47.13 -28.83 -4.59
N ILE A 16 -47.09 -28.93 -5.92
CA ILE A 16 -46.48 -27.99 -6.88
C ILE A 16 -47.62 -27.13 -7.47
N ILE A 17 -47.46 -25.81 -7.36
CA ILE A 17 -47.61 -24.73 -8.38
C ILE A 17 -48.56 -25.01 -9.57
N SER A 18 -49.65 -24.24 -9.83
CA SER A 18 -49.63 -22.97 -10.59
C SER A 18 -51.04 -22.37 -10.80
N ALA A 19 -51.09 -21.01 -10.89
CA ALA A 19 -52.09 -20.10 -11.52
C ALA A 19 -53.57 -20.11 -11.01
N ASN A 20 -54.34 -19.01 -10.86
CA ASN A 20 -54.29 -17.61 -11.29
C ASN A 20 -55.37 -16.75 -10.54
N LEU A 21 -55.16 -15.43 -10.45
CA LEU A 21 -56.12 -14.29 -10.41
C LEU A 21 -57.07 -14.05 -9.20
N PHE A 22 -56.85 -12.96 -8.42
CA PHE A 22 -57.51 -11.63 -8.55
C PHE A 22 -57.17 -10.63 -7.41
N SER A 23 -57.28 -9.35 -7.78
CA SER A 23 -57.46 -8.09 -7.02
C SER A 23 -56.26 -7.30 -6.48
N GLN A 24 -56.20 -6.06 -6.98
CA GLN A 24 -55.37 -4.91 -6.61
C GLN A 24 -55.57 -4.43 -5.16
N GLN A 25 -54.58 -3.62 -4.71
CA GLN A 25 -54.45 -2.84 -3.45
C GLN A 25 -54.01 -3.71 -2.25
N ASP A 26 -52.78 -3.63 -1.73
CA ASP A 26 -51.82 -2.52 -1.61
C ASP A 26 -50.40 -2.98 -1.99
N VAL A 27 -49.65 -2.12 -2.68
CA VAL A 27 -48.25 -2.35 -3.01
C VAL A 27 -47.39 -2.14 -1.76
N PRO A 28 -46.58 -3.12 -1.32
CA PRO A 28 -45.53 -2.88 -0.35
C PRO A 28 -44.44 -2.01 -0.99
N ILE A 29 -44.08 -0.91 -0.34
CA ILE A 29 -42.96 -0.04 -0.72
C ILE A 29 -41.67 -0.89 -0.76
N PRO A 30 -40.93 -0.97 -1.88
CA PRO A 30 -39.69 -1.73 -1.96
C PRO A 30 -38.56 -0.93 -1.30
N GLY A 31 -38.39 -1.12 0.01
CA GLY A 31 -37.26 -0.61 0.78
C GLY A 31 -36.32 -1.75 1.16
N ASN A 32 -35.53 -2.26 0.22
CA ASN A 32 -34.38 -3.09 0.57
C ASN A 32 -33.24 -2.83 -0.43
N THR A 33 -32.48 -1.78 -0.15
CA THR A 33 -31.20 -1.44 -0.78
C THR A 33 -30.14 -2.41 -0.27
N ALA A 34 -29.30 -2.98 -1.12
CA ALA A 34 -28.07 -3.62 -0.67
C ALA A 34 -27.19 -2.57 0.05
N PRO A 35 -26.84 -2.75 1.34
CA PRO A 35 -25.98 -1.80 2.05
C PRO A 35 -24.60 -1.68 1.40
N ILE A 36 -23.97 -0.51 1.54
CA ILE A 36 -22.62 -0.22 1.03
C ILE A 36 -21.60 -1.22 1.60
N SER A 37 -21.79 -1.66 2.84
CA SER A 37 -21.00 -2.72 3.46
C SER A 37 -20.98 -4.03 2.65
N GLU A 38 -22.00 -4.33 1.85
CA GLU A 38 -22.03 -5.51 0.97
C GLU A 38 -21.16 -5.37 -0.28
N ILE A 39 -20.82 -4.14 -0.68
CA ILE A 39 -19.91 -3.87 -1.81
C ILE A 39 -18.45 -4.17 -1.42
N PHE A 40 -18.13 -4.10 -0.12
CA PHE A 40 -16.75 -4.06 0.36
C PHE A 40 -16.36 -5.24 1.28
N TYR A 41 -17.30 -6.07 1.76
CA TYR A 41 -17.01 -7.08 2.81
C TYR A 41 -17.65 -8.45 2.60
N SER A 42 -17.14 -9.43 3.35
CA SER A 42 -17.68 -10.78 3.44
C SER A 42 -18.98 -10.85 4.26
N ASN A 43 -19.82 -11.86 3.98
CA ASN A 43 -21.16 -12.04 4.58
C ASN A 43 -21.19 -12.02 6.12
N THR A 44 -20.13 -12.46 6.82
CA THR A 44 -20.09 -12.50 8.29
C THR A 44 -19.85 -11.10 8.91
N THR A 45 -19.03 -10.27 8.26
CA THR A 45 -18.79 -8.87 8.67
C THR A 45 -20.06 -8.04 8.49
N ILE A 46 -20.77 -8.30 7.39
CA ILE A 46 -22.07 -7.71 7.08
C ILE A 46 -23.10 -8.03 8.17
N GLN A 47 -23.09 -9.24 8.75
CA GLN A 47 -24.02 -9.59 9.84
C GLN A 47 -23.78 -8.79 11.13
N GLN A 48 -22.52 -8.44 11.46
CA GLN A 48 -22.21 -7.60 12.62
C GLN A 48 -22.56 -6.14 12.39
N ILE A 49 -22.30 -5.62 11.18
CA ILE A 49 -22.65 -4.25 10.77
C ILE A 49 -24.18 -4.05 10.78
N LYS A 50 -24.94 -5.08 10.41
CA LYS A 50 -26.40 -5.06 10.32
C LYS A 50 -27.16 -5.24 11.64
N GLN A 51 -26.49 -5.56 12.76
CA GLN A 51 -27.21 -5.66 14.03
C GLN A 51 -27.67 -4.27 14.50
N PRO A 52 -28.95 -4.06 14.83
CA PRO A 52 -29.41 -2.81 15.41
C PRO A 52 -28.78 -2.64 16.79
N ILE A 53 -27.94 -1.61 16.95
CA ILE A 53 -27.32 -1.30 18.23
C ILE A 53 -28.26 -0.41 19.02
N SER A 54 -28.85 -0.95 20.08
CA SER A 54 -29.83 -0.25 20.91
C SER A 54 -29.17 0.59 22.00
N PHE A 55 -28.32 1.55 21.66
CA PHE A 55 -27.97 2.65 22.57
C PHE A 55 -27.53 3.86 21.72
N PHE A 56 -28.32 4.94 21.80
CA PHE A 56 -28.07 6.29 21.24
C PHE A 56 -27.39 6.38 19.85
N GLN A 57 -28.19 6.37 18.79
CA GLN A 57 -28.47 7.52 17.90
C GLN A 57 -29.05 7.04 16.55
N PHE A 58 -30.16 7.69 16.16
CA PHE A 58 -30.89 7.66 14.89
C PHE A 58 -30.90 6.35 14.07
N THR A 59 -32.10 5.78 13.85
CA THR A 59 -32.29 4.76 12.80
C THR A 59 -31.93 5.33 11.42
N ALA A 60 -31.77 4.47 10.41
CA ALA A 60 -31.53 4.91 9.04
C ALA A 60 -32.62 5.90 8.53
N GLU A 61 -33.88 5.71 8.93
CA GLU A 61 -34.98 6.65 8.64
C GLU A 61 -34.75 8.01 9.31
N GLN A 62 -34.32 8.02 10.56
CA GLN A 62 -34.14 9.25 11.30
C GLN A 62 -32.92 10.05 10.82
N TRP A 63 -31.83 9.37 10.44
CA TRP A 63 -30.70 10.04 9.78
C TRP A 63 -31.11 10.65 8.45
N ARG A 64 -31.87 9.91 7.62
CA ARG A 64 -32.42 10.44 6.36
C ARG A 64 -33.30 11.67 6.59
N ALA A 65 -34.24 11.59 7.53
CA ALA A 65 -35.08 12.74 7.88
C ALA A 65 -34.26 13.97 8.33
N LYS A 66 -33.16 13.73 9.07
CA LYS A 66 -32.25 14.79 9.51
C LYS A 66 -31.49 15.43 8.36
N VAL A 67 -30.92 14.63 7.46
CA VAL A 67 -30.27 15.09 6.22
C VAL A 67 -31.24 15.94 5.40
N ASP A 68 -32.48 15.45 5.22
CA ASP A 68 -33.51 16.15 4.46
C ASP A 68 -33.90 17.49 5.12
N SER A 69 -34.03 17.52 6.43
CA SER A 69 -34.41 18.73 7.18
C SER A 69 -33.36 19.85 7.11
N ILE A 70 -32.06 19.49 7.05
CA ILE A 70 -30.97 20.46 7.12
C ILE A 70 -30.72 21.12 5.76
N TRP A 71 -30.70 20.34 4.68
CA TRP A 71 -30.38 20.87 3.35
C TRP A 71 -31.60 21.05 2.44
N GLY A 72 -32.78 20.59 2.86
CA GLY A 72 -34.03 20.75 2.14
C GLY A 72 -34.05 20.04 0.78
N PRO A 73 -35.01 20.37 -0.09
CA PRO A 73 -35.16 19.71 -1.38
C PRO A 73 -34.00 19.97 -2.34
N GLY A 74 -33.37 21.15 -2.31
CA GLY A 74 -32.29 21.53 -3.24
C GLY A 74 -32.75 21.71 -4.69
N LEU A 75 -31.87 21.35 -5.63
CA LEU A 75 -32.14 21.45 -7.07
C LEU A 75 -33.33 20.57 -7.51
N PRO A 76 -34.07 20.96 -8.57
CA PRO A 76 -35.12 20.13 -9.16
C PRO A 76 -34.60 18.73 -9.55
N THR A 77 -35.47 17.72 -9.47
CA THR A 77 -35.13 16.32 -9.84
C THR A 77 -34.55 16.21 -11.25
N THR A 78 -35.06 16.98 -12.20
CA THR A 78 -34.55 17.03 -13.58
C THR A 78 -33.09 17.49 -13.64
N THR A 79 -32.72 18.51 -12.88
CA THR A 79 -31.34 19.01 -12.79
C THR A 79 -30.43 18.01 -12.08
N LYS A 80 -30.90 17.36 -11.02
CA LYS A 80 -30.14 16.29 -10.33
C LYS A 80 -29.84 15.12 -11.27
N LEU A 81 -30.81 14.68 -12.07
CA LEU A 81 -30.61 13.64 -13.08
C LEU A 81 -29.59 14.06 -14.14
N GLN A 82 -29.59 15.32 -14.58
CA GLN A 82 -28.58 15.85 -15.51
C GLN A 82 -27.17 15.80 -14.91
N ILE A 83 -27.01 16.21 -13.64
CA ILE A 83 -25.72 16.16 -12.92
C ILE A 83 -25.25 14.71 -12.78
N PHE A 84 -26.14 13.81 -12.36
CA PHE A 84 -25.87 12.38 -12.20
C PHE A 84 -25.41 11.76 -13.52
N ASP A 85 -26.18 11.97 -14.60
CA ASP A 85 -25.89 11.40 -15.92
C ASP A 85 -24.59 11.98 -16.49
N ALA A 86 -24.31 13.27 -16.28
CA ALA A 86 -23.07 13.91 -16.70
C ALA A 86 -21.84 13.29 -16.01
N PHE A 87 -21.92 13.09 -14.69
CA PHE A 87 -20.86 12.41 -13.93
C PHE A 87 -20.69 10.97 -14.41
N TRP A 88 -21.78 10.20 -14.43
CA TRP A 88 -21.76 8.80 -14.80
C TRP A 88 -21.14 8.58 -16.18
N ASN A 89 -21.67 9.25 -17.20
CA ASN A 89 -21.23 9.08 -18.58
C ASN A 89 -19.76 9.46 -18.73
N LYS A 90 -19.27 10.44 -17.95
CA LYS A 90 -17.88 10.84 -18.01
C LYS A 90 -16.94 9.82 -17.37
N ILE A 91 -17.28 9.28 -16.21
CA ILE A 91 -16.49 8.23 -15.55
C ILE A 91 -16.50 6.95 -16.40
N ASP A 92 -17.67 6.50 -16.82
CA ASP A 92 -17.85 5.29 -17.62
C ASP A 92 -17.06 5.33 -18.95
N SER A 93 -17.01 6.51 -19.59
CA SER A 93 -16.28 6.67 -20.86
C SER A 93 -14.79 7.02 -20.70
N SER A 94 -14.40 7.75 -19.65
CA SER A 94 -13.04 8.32 -19.53
C SER A 94 -12.21 7.94 -18.29
N PHE A 95 -12.76 7.45 -17.18
CA PHE A 95 -11.97 7.03 -16.00
C PHE A 95 -11.04 5.84 -16.32
N ALA A 96 -9.75 5.95 -15.98
CA ALA A 96 -8.73 4.98 -16.40
C ALA A 96 -8.53 3.80 -15.43
N CYS A 97 -8.94 3.93 -14.17
CA CYS A 97 -8.47 3.05 -13.11
C CYS A 97 -9.49 1.95 -12.75
N PHE A 98 -10.25 1.41 -13.72
CA PHE A 98 -11.25 0.37 -13.41
C PHE A 98 -10.65 -1.00 -13.06
N HIS A 99 -9.35 -1.21 -13.28
CA HIS A 99 -8.69 -2.44 -12.85
C HIS A 99 -8.72 -2.58 -11.32
N ASP A 100 -8.84 -3.83 -10.86
CA ASP A 100 -8.93 -4.20 -9.44
C ASP A 100 -10.16 -3.66 -8.67
N ILE A 101 -11.15 -3.10 -9.39
CA ILE A 101 -12.48 -2.77 -8.87
C ILE A 101 -13.48 -3.85 -9.28
N PRO A 102 -14.39 -4.30 -8.38
CA PRO A 102 -15.49 -5.18 -8.74
C PRO A 102 -16.38 -4.62 -9.87
N ASP A 103 -16.78 -5.46 -10.82
CA ASP A 103 -17.66 -5.07 -11.94
C ASP A 103 -19.14 -5.00 -11.51
N ASN A 104 -19.49 -3.95 -10.77
CA ASN A 104 -20.87 -3.63 -10.38
C ASN A 104 -21.30 -2.21 -10.79
N TRP A 105 -20.47 -1.51 -11.57
CA TRP A 105 -20.67 -0.12 -11.96
C TRP A 105 -22.07 0.07 -12.56
N LEU A 106 -22.43 -0.65 -13.64
CA LEU A 106 -23.75 -0.49 -14.27
C LEU A 106 -24.93 -0.78 -13.31
N ALA A 107 -24.79 -1.73 -12.39
CA ALA A 107 -25.82 -2.01 -11.39
C ALA A 107 -26.02 -0.83 -10.42
N LEU A 108 -24.93 -0.24 -9.93
CA LEU A 108 -24.96 0.94 -9.08
C LEU A 108 -25.62 2.14 -9.78
N LYS A 109 -25.33 2.34 -11.08
CA LYS A 109 -26.03 3.36 -11.88
C LYS A 109 -27.53 3.17 -11.85
N ASN A 110 -27.99 1.98 -12.21
CA ASN A 110 -29.42 1.71 -12.38
C ASN A 110 -30.17 1.91 -11.06
N GLN A 111 -29.59 1.45 -9.95
CA GLN A 111 -30.12 1.65 -8.62
C GLN A 111 -30.22 3.14 -8.27
N TYR A 112 -29.09 3.84 -8.23
CA TYR A 112 -29.07 5.21 -7.73
C TYR A 112 -29.75 6.21 -8.65
N ARG A 113 -29.70 6.00 -9.97
CA ARG A 113 -30.42 6.85 -10.92
C ARG A 113 -31.93 6.74 -10.72
N SER A 114 -32.44 5.53 -10.48
CA SER A 114 -33.86 5.29 -10.19
C SER A 114 -34.28 5.96 -8.89
N GLU A 115 -33.42 5.92 -7.87
CA GLU A 115 -33.65 6.61 -6.61
C GLU A 115 -33.69 8.14 -6.80
N VAL A 116 -32.74 8.72 -7.54
CA VAL A 116 -32.76 10.16 -7.86
C VAL A 116 -34.03 10.54 -8.62
N ALA A 117 -34.49 9.70 -9.56
CA ALA A 117 -35.71 9.93 -10.33
C ALA A 117 -36.98 9.90 -9.46
N ALA A 118 -37.00 9.13 -8.37
CA ALA A 118 -38.09 9.11 -7.39
C ALA A 118 -38.18 10.41 -6.56
N GLY A 119 -37.16 11.28 -6.63
CA GLY A 119 -37.10 12.53 -5.91
C GLY A 119 -36.38 12.36 -4.57
N VAL A 120 -35.19 12.96 -4.47
CA VAL A 120 -34.35 12.95 -3.27
C VAL A 120 -34.06 14.39 -2.81
N SER A 121 -33.77 14.57 -1.53
CA SER A 121 -33.31 15.86 -0.99
C SER A 121 -31.93 16.26 -1.52
N LYS A 122 -31.49 17.48 -1.18
CA LYS A 122 -30.15 17.95 -1.53
C LYS A 122 -29.04 17.12 -0.89
N GLY A 123 -29.13 16.87 0.42
CA GLY A 123 -28.15 16.07 1.14
C GLY A 123 -28.17 14.62 0.66
N ARG A 124 -29.36 14.05 0.43
CA ARG A 124 -29.47 12.68 -0.11
C ARG A 124 -28.84 12.55 -1.49
N PHE A 125 -29.07 13.53 -2.37
CA PHE A 125 -28.39 13.57 -3.67
C PHE A 125 -26.86 13.65 -3.52
N ALA A 126 -26.38 14.44 -2.56
CA ALA A 126 -24.95 14.52 -2.28
C ALA A 126 -24.35 13.19 -1.86
N ALA A 127 -25.00 12.50 -0.92
CA ALA A 127 -24.59 11.17 -0.49
C ALA A 127 -24.54 10.16 -1.64
N ILE A 128 -25.56 10.12 -2.50
CA ILE A 128 -25.59 9.24 -3.67
C ILE A 128 -24.35 9.47 -4.56
N MET A 129 -24.03 10.73 -4.86
CA MET A 129 -22.87 11.08 -5.68
C MET A 129 -21.55 10.69 -4.99
N ASN A 130 -21.46 10.90 -3.67
CA ASN A 130 -20.27 10.50 -2.91
C ASN A 130 -20.09 8.98 -2.91
N VAL A 131 -21.17 8.20 -2.75
CA VAL A 131 -21.13 6.72 -2.74
C VAL A 131 -20.70 6.16 -4.09
N LEU A 132 -21.21 6.72 -5.19
CA LEU A 132 -20.75 6.34 -6.52
C LEU A 132 -19.25 6.59 -6.68
N ALA A 133 -18.75 7.73 -6.21
CA ALA A 133 -17.32 8.03 -6.25
C ALA A 133 -16.48 7.10 -5.37
N LEU A 134 -16.96 6.78 -4.17
CA LEU A 134 -16.30 5.84 -3.25
C LEU A 134 -16.18 4.43 -3.84
N SER A 135 -17.15 4.00 -4.66
CA SER A 135 -17.07 2.71 -5.36
C SER A 135 -15.91 2.64 -6.35
N LEU A 136 -15.40 3.78 -6.82
CA LEU A 136 -14.22 3.86 -7.68
C LEU A 136 -12.91 3.71 -6.92
N LYS A 137 -12.92 3.77 -5.57
CA LYS A 137 -11.75 3.68 -4.69
C LYS A 137 -10.61 4.63 -5.12
N ASP A 138 -10.95 5.81 -5.61
CA ASP A 138 -9.97 6.75 -6.16
C ASP A 138 -9.92 8.06 -5.36
N LEU A 139 -8.76 8.37 -4.78
CA LEU A 139 -8.52 9.61 -4.03
C LEU A 139 -8.86 10.86 -4.86
N HIS A 140 -8.63 10.81 -6.16
CA HIS A 140 -8.75 11.96 -7.05
C HIS A 140 -10.14 12.13 -7.68
N THR A 141 -10.99 11.10 -7.64
CA THR A 141 -12.31 11.13 -8.28
C THR A 141 -13.37 11.44 -7.24
N ASN A 142 -13.79 12.71 -7.18
CA ASN A 142 -14.73 13.17 -6.17
C ASN A 142 -15.69 14.24 -6.72
N PRO A 143 -16.99 13.92 -6.90
CA PRO A 143 -18.04 14.88 -7.17
C PRO A 143 -18.50 15.55 -5.86
N TYR A 144 -18.67 16.87 -5.87
CA TYR A 144 -19.10 17.62 -4.69
C TYR A 144 -20.01 18.81 -5.02
N ASP A 145 -20.92 19.08 -4.09
CA ASP A 145 -21.82 20.24 -4.10
C ASP A 145 -21.15 21.44 -3.41
N LYS A 146 -20.72 22.43 -4.20
CA LYS A 146 -20.02 23.65 -3.72
C LYS A 146 -20.78 24.36 -2.59
N THR A 147 -22.11 24.30 -2.61
CA THR A 147 -22.96 25.01 -1.66
C THR A 147 -23.19 24.23 -0.36
N LEU A 148 -23.16 22.90 -0.41
CA LEU A 148 -23.19 22.05 0.78
C LEU A 148 -21.89 22.22 1.59
N PHE A 149 -20.74 22.19 0.92
CA PHE A 149 -19.43 22.31 1.58
C PHE A 149 -19.14 23.71 2.12
N ALA A 150 -19.71 24.76 1.52
CA ALA A 150 -19.58 26.13 2.02
C ALA A 150 -20.33 26.38 3.35
N THR A 151 -21.24 25.49 3.74
CA THR A 151 -22.15 25.65 4.88
C THR A 151 -21.98 24.55 5.91
N LEU A 152 -20.75 24.05 6.14
CA LEU A 152 -20.45 22.99 7.11
C LEU A 152 -20.03 23.56 8.49
N PRO A 153 -20.95 24.00 9.37
CA PRO A 153 -20.58 24.20 10.75
C PRO A 153 -20.34 22.83 11.40
N VAL A 154 -19.22 22.68 12.09
CA VAL A 154 -18.91 21.49 12.91
C VAL A 154 -19.68 21.60 14.24
N THR A 155 -21.00 21.60 14.17
CA THR A 155 -21.91 21.66 15.31
C THR A 155 -22.37 20.25 15.73
N PRO A 156 -22.66 20.03 17.02
CA PRO A 156 -23.24 18.77 17.48
C PRO A 156 -24.43 18.32 16.62
N GLY A 157 -24.39 17.07 16.18
CA GLY A 157 -25.43 16.41 15.42
C GLY A 157 -25.49 16.71 13.92
N MET A 158 -24.59 17.50 13.34
CA MET A 158 -24.56 17.74 11.89
C MET A 158 -24.38 16.41 11.12
N PRO A 159 -25.33 15.95 10.27
CA PRO A 159 -25.28 14.63 9.62
C PRO A 159 -24.35 14.64 8.40
N PHE A 160 -23.07 14.93 8.65
CA PHE A 160 -22.00 14.91 7.66
C PHE A 160 -20.87 14.02 8.17
N LEU A 161 -20.37 13.12 7.32
CA LEU A 161 -19.26 12.22 7.63
C LEU A 161 -17.96 12.75 7.01
N TYR A 162 -16.96 13.04 7.83
CA TYR A 162 -15.61 13.29 7.35
C TYR A 162 -14.87 11.97 7.15
N ILE A 163 -14.11 11.84 6.07
CA ILE A 163 -13.23 10.68 5.81
C ILE A 163 -11.77 11.14 5.78
N GLY A 164 -10.85 10.26 6.17
CA GLY A 164 -9.42 10.52 6.24
C GLY A 164 -8.99 11.21 7.54
N GLY A 165 -7.84 10.79 8.07
CA GLY A 165 -7.24 11.37 9.28
C GLY A 165 -6.19 12.45 8.99
N SER A 166 -5.49 12.39 7.85
CA SER A 166 -4.30 13.20 7.59
C SER A 166 -4.58 14.68 7.27
N GLY A 167 -3.64 15.55 7.62
CA GLY A 167 -3.72 17.00 7.42
C GLY A 167 -4.27 17.74 8.64
N THR A 168 -4.78 18.96 8.43
CA THR A 168 -5.32 19.79 9.52
C THR A 168 -6.62 19.20 10.05
N ILE A 169 -6.60 18.71 11.29
CA ILE A 169 -7.79 18.34 12.04
C ILE A 169 -8.19 19.51 12.92
N THR A 170 -9.46 19.93 12.83
CA THR A 170 -10.00 20.99 13.67
C THR A 170 -10.80 20.39 14.83
N HIS A 171 -10.71 21.06 15.99
CA HIS A 171 -11.65 20.90 17.09
C HIS A 171 -11.66 19.53 17.79
N ILE A 172 -10.65 18.66 17.65
CA ILE A 172 -10.49 17.50 18.56
C ILE A 172 -9.19 17.54 19.36
N GLY A 173 -8.17 18.27 18.91
CA GLY A 173 -6.95 18.46 19.69
C GLY A 173 -6.00 17.26 19.77
N PHE A 174 -6.23 16.17 19.03
CA PHE A 174 -5.29 15.06 18.92
C PHE A 174 -5.34 14.35 17.56
N GLY A 175 -4.23 13.72 17.19
CA GLY A 175 -4.06 12.91 15.99
C GLY A 175 -4.19 11.43 16.29
N LEU A 176 -4.87 10.71 15.40
CA LEU A 176 -5.10 9.27 15.50
C LEU A 176 -4.41 8.53 14.36
N THR A 177 -3.86 7.36 14.68
CA THR A 177 -3.38 6.41 13.69
C THR A 177 -3.93 5.00 13.96
N PRO A 178 -4.45 4.29 12.95
CA PRO A 178 -4.94 2.93 13.10
C PRO A 178 -3.85 1.91 13.45
N MET A 179 -4.15 1.09 14.45
CA MET A 179 -3.40 -0.08 14.88
C MET A 179 -3.88 -1.34 14.13
N PRO A 180 -3.11 -2.45 14.14
CA PRO A 180 -3.49 -3.69 13.43
C PRO A 180 -4.84 -4.28 13.86
N ASP A 181 -5.27 -4.08 15.11
CA ASP A 181 -6.57 -4.52 15.64
C ASP A 181 -7.73 -3.54 15.33
N SER A 182 -7.44 -2.51 14.53
CA SER A 182 -8.32 -1.38 14.18
C SER A 182 -8.67 -0.43 15.33
N SER A 183 -8.03 -0.56 16.49
CA SER A 183 -8.03 0.49 17.51
C SER A 183 -7.20 1.69 17.03
N LEU A 184 -7.38 2.86 17.66
CA LEU A 184 -6.82 4.11 17.16
C LEU A 184 -5.85 4.70 18.18
N LEU A 185 -4.57 4.65 17.86
CA LEU A 185 -3.50 5.20 18.69
C LEU A 185 -3.48 6.72 18.61
N VAL A 186 -3.54 7.36 19.77
CA VAL A 186 -3.23 8.77 19.93
C VAL A 186 -1.72 8.94 19.86
N TYR A 187 -1.21 9.59 18.82
CA TYR A 187 0.23 9.82 18.66
C TYR A 187 0.66 11.28 18.91
N LYS A 188 -0.29 12.22 18.82
CA LYS A 188 -0.03 13.66 18.95
C LYS A 188 -1.21 14.34 19.63
N VAL A 189 -0.95 15.25 20.56
CA VAL A 189 -1.97 15.94 21.35
C VAL A 189 -1.57 17.40 21.51
N ILE A 190 -2.55 18.31 21.52
CA ILE A 190 -2.34 19.72 21.88
C ILE A 190 -1.97 19.85 23.37
N PRO A 191 -1.24 20.90 23.79
CA PRO A 191 -1.02 21.17 25.20
C PRO A 191 -2.34 21.34 25.96
N ASN A 192 -2.40 20.84 27.21
CA ASN A 192 -3.53 21.00 28.12
C ASN A 192 -4.89 20.53 27.54
N HIS A 193 -4.89 19.39 26.82
CA HIS A 193 -6.12 18.84 26.25
C HIS A 193 -7.20 18.62 27.34
N PRO A 194 -8.45 19.10 27.16
CA PRO A 194 -9.47 19.15 28.22
C PRO A 194 -9.91 17.77 28.73
N LEU A 195 -9.74 16.73 27.93
CA LEU A 195 -10.03 15.34 28.32
C LEU A 195 -8.84 14.62 28.99
N GLY A 196 -7.73 15.31 29.23
CA GLY A 196 -6.51 14.70 29.80
C GLY A 196 -5.93 13.59 28.91
N ILE A 197 -6.13 13.68 27.59
CA ILE A 197 -5.62 12.73 26.60
C ILE A 197 -4.11 12.94 26.44
N GLN A 198 -3.38 11.85 26.24
CA GLN A 198 -1.93 11.86 26.03
C GLN A 198 -1.53 10.90 24.90
N PRO A 199 -0.35 11.10 24.28
CA PRO A 199 0.23 10.09 23.40
C PRO A 199 0.30 8.72 24.11
N GLY A 200 -0.08 7.67 23.39
CA GLY A 200 -0.16 6.29 23.88
C GLY A 200 -1.59 5.85 24.22
N ASP A 201 -2.50 6.79 24.48
CA ASP A 201 -3.93 6.47 24.69
C ASP A 201 -4.52 5.83 23.43
N ILE A 202 -5.56 5.00 23.60
CA ILE A 202 -6.24 4.30 22.51
C ILE A 202 -7.70 4.72 22.45
N VAL A 203 -8.12 5.30 21.33
CA VAL A 203 -9.54 5.52 21.03
C VAL A 203 -10.12 4.24 20.45
N LEU A 204 -11.18 3.73 21.10
CA LEU A 204 -11.91 2.54 20.66
C LEU A 204 -13.05 2.89 19.72
N GLY A 205 -13.75 3.98 20.01
CA GLY A 205 -14.97 4.35 19.32
C GLY A 205 -15.75 5.40 20.07
N TYR A 206 -17.06 5.38 19.87
CA TYR A 206 -17.98 6.36 20.44
C TYR A 206 -19.21 5.67 21.01
N ASP A 207 -19.71 6.20 22.12
CA ASP A 207 -20.95 5.78 22.78
C ASP A 207 -21.02 4.24 23.02
N GLY A 208 -19.89 3.62 23.34
CA GLY A 208 -19.75 2.18 23.62
C GLY A 208 -19.59 1.31 22.37
N ILE A 209 -19.52 1.91 21.17
CA ILE A 209 -19.48 1.20 19.89
C ILE A 209 -18.12 1.44 19.22
N PRO A 210 -17.39 0.38 18.83
CA PRO A 210 -16.14 0.51 18.10
C PRO A 210 -16.27 1.36 16.84
N TRP A 211 -15.32 2.28 16.60
CA TRP A 211 -15.34 3.15 15.42
C TRP A 211 -15.35 2.36 14.10
N LYS A 212 -14.61 1.24 14.08
CA LYS A 212 -14.55 0.32 12.94
C LYS A 212 -15.90 -0.30 12.57
N ILE A 213 -16.93 -0.18 13.41
CA ILE A 213 -18.31 -0.57 13.10
C ILE A 213 -19.09 0.67 12.68
N LEU A 214 -19.00 1.74 13.49
CA LEU A 214 -19.71 3.01 13.26
C LEU A 214 -19.45 3.61 11.89
N VAL A 215 -18.19 3.65 11.43
CA VAL A 215 -17.83 4.28 10.15
C VAL A 215 -18.56 3.63 8.98
N TYR A 216 -18.73 2.30 8.99
CA TYR A 216 -19.44 1.60 7.92
C TYR A 216 -20.96 1.72 8.04
N GLN A 217 -21.50 1.73 9.26
CA GLN A 217 -22.92 2.00 9.47
C GLN A 217 -23.30 3.40 8.97
N LEU A 218 -22.47 4.42 9.23
CA LEU A 218 -22.68 5.77 8.74
C LEU A 218 -22.61 5.87 7.21
N LEU A 219 -21.73 5.08 6.57
CA LEU A 219 -21.72 4.93 5.12
C LEU A 219 -23.02 4.27 4.62
N ASP A 220 -23.48 3.19 5.25
CA ASP A 220 -24.74 2.51 4.91
C ASP A 220 -25.98 3.41 5.09
N TYR A 221 -25.95 4.31 6.07
CA TYR A 221 -26.97 5.35 6.25
C TYR A 221 -26.87 6.46 5.22
N GLN A 222 -25.79 6.48 4.44
CA GLN A 222 -25.57 7.39 3.31
C GLN A 222 -25.72 8.84 3.75
N LEU A 223 -24.98 9.22 4.81
CA LEU A 223 -24.72 10.62 5.10
C LEU A 223 -23.90 11.21 3.95
N PRO A 224 -24.12 12.47 3.56
CA PRO A 224 -23.15 13.20 2.76
C PRO A 224 -21.78 13.13 3.42
N PHE A 225 -20.73 12.91 2.64
CA PHE A 225 -19.39 12.79 3.17
C PHE A 225 -18.34 13.49 2.31
N GLY A 226 -17.17 13.72 2.90
CA GLY A 226 -16.05 14.31 2.19
C GLY A 226 -14.73 14.15 2.93
N GLY A 227 -13.65 14.28 2.17
CA GLY A 227 -12.29 14.08 2.65
C GLY A 227 -11.53 13.07 1.78
N PRO A 228 -10.21 12.94 2.00
CA PRO A 228 -9.40 12.01 1.22
C PRO A 228 -9.73 10.55 1.55
N ILE A 229 -9.80 9.72 0.50
CA ILE A 229 -9.89 8.26 0.64
C ILE A 229 -8.56 7.61 0.27
N GLY A 230 -8.33 6.38 0.71
CA GLY A 230 -7.21 5.59 0.23
C GLY A 230 -7.55 4.90 -1.08
N SER A 231 -6.60 4.81 -2.00
CA SER A 231 -6.78 4.11 -3.26
C SER A 231 -6.32 2.65 -3.23
N SER A 232 -5.33 2.30 -2.42
CA SER A 232 -4.96 0.91 -2.14
C SER A 232 -5.87 0.33 -1.04
N PRO A 233 -6.04 -1.01 -0.97
CA PRO A 233 -6.88 -1.65 0.06
C PRO A 233 -6.50 -1.28 1.50
N SER A 234 -5.20 -1.30 1.82
CA SER A 234 -4.69 -0.95 3.15
C SER A 234 -4.89 0.53 3.46
N ALA A 235 -4.60 1.43 2.51
CA ALA A 235 -4.80 2.86 2.70
C ALA A 235 -6.28 3.23 2.80
N PHE A 236 -7.17 2.56 2.07
CA PHE A 236 -8.61 2.79 2.15
C PHE A 236 -9.12 2.53 3.57
N THR A 237 -8.75 1.37 4.13
CA THR A 237 -9.08 0.99 5.51
C THR A 237 -8.47 1.96 6.52
N HIS A 238 -7.19 2.32 6.35
CA HIS A 238 -6.50 3.26 7.23
C HIS A 238 -7.15 4.65 7.24
N ASN A 239 -7.56 5.17 6.08
CA ASN A 239 -8.22 6.47 5.96
C ASN A 239 -9.62 6.48 6.58
N LEU A 240 -10.39 5.39 6.45
CA LEU A 240 -11.69 5.27 7.12
C LEU A 240 -11.54 5.22 8.65
N LEU A 241 -10.59 4.42 9.15
CA LEU A 241 -10.37 4.27 10.59
C LEU A 241 -9.81 5.55 11.23
N SER A 242 -8.83 6.19 10.58
CA SER A 242 -8.23 7.44 11.10
C SER A 242 -9.20 8.63 11.13
N ALA A 243 -10.33 8.54 10.43
CA ALA A 243 -11.36 9.59 10.41
C ALA A 243 -12.13 9.75 11.74
N ALA A 244 -11.99 8.83 12.70
CA ALA A 244 -12.77 8.86 13.95
C ALA A 244 -12.71 10.22 14.64
N GLY A 245 -11.52 10.83 14.72
CA GLY A 245 -11.34 12.11 15.41
C GLY A 245 -12.04 13.29 14.74
N ARG A 246 -12.37 13.19 13.44
CA ARG A 246 -13.09 14.23 12.71
C ARG A 246 -14.60 14.15 12.87
N ASN A 247 -15.11 13.04 13.41
CA ASN A 247 -16.54 12.72 13.42
C ASN A 247 -17.18 12.77 14.82
N ARG A 248 -16.48 13.31 15.82
CA ARG A 248 -17.00 13.45 17.18
C ARG A 248 -18.34 14.18 17.26
N HIS A 249 -18.66 15.05 16.29
CA HIS A 249 -19.91 15.82 16.27
C HIS A 249 -21.14 14.94 16.09
N LEU A 250 -20.97 13.69 15.66
CA LEU A 250 -22.05 12.72 15.54
C LEU A 250 -22.34 12.00 16.87
N PHE A 251 -21.55 12.21 17.92
CA PHE A 251 -21.55 11.36 19.12
C PHE A 251 -21.46 12.17 20.42
N ASN A 252 -21.91 11.57 21.53
CA ASN A 252 -21.93 12.24 22.83
C ASN A 252 -20.72 11.91 23.69
N ASN A 253 -20.21 10.68 23.59
CA ASN A 253 -19.07 10.21 24.37
C ASN A 253 -18.05 9.52 23.47
N ILE A 254 -16.77 9.73 23.77
CA ILE A 254 -15.64 9.01 23.18
C ILE A 254 -15.11 7.97 24.17
N ASP A 255 -14.83 6.77 23.68
CA ASP A 255 -14.35 5.63 24.47
C ASP A 255 -12.83 5.51 24.32
N ILE A 256 -12.10 5.60 25.44
CA ILE A 256 -10.64 5.69 25.45
C ILE A 256 -10.05 4.72 26.47
N ILE A 257 -9.02 3.96 26.08
CA ILE A 257 -8.15 3.25 27.02
C ILE A 257 -6.98 4.16 27.36
N LYS A 258 -6.81 4.46 28.65
CA LYS A 258 -5.71 5.30 29.16
C LYS A 258 -4.40 4.53 29.15
N TYR A 259 -3.36 5.12 28.55
CA TYR A 259 -2.02 4.49 28.52
C TYR A 259 -1.45 4.26 29.92
N SER A 260 -1.62 5.24 30.81
CA SER A 260 -1.02 5.22 32.14
C SER A 260 -1.64 4.21 33.11
N THR A 261 -2.91 3.87 32.94
CA THR A 261 -3.64 2.99 33.89
C THR A 261 -4.17 1.71 33.24
N GLY A 262 -4.35 1.69 31.92
CA GLY A 262 -5.05 0.62 31.20
C GLY A 262 -6.58 0.68 31.32
N ASP A 263 -7.12 1.66 32.03
CA ASP A 263 -8.57 1.78 32.24
C ASP A 263 -9.28 2.28 30.98
N THR A 264 -10.46 1.73 30.72
CA THR A 264 -11.40 2.29 29.75
C THR A 264 -12.22 3.39 30.41
N VAL A 265 -12.19 4.58 29.82
CA VAL A 265 -12.98 5.75 30.23
C VAL A 265 -13.92 6.18 29.11
N HIS A 266 -15.09 6.69 29.50
CA HIS A 266 -16.12 7.21 28.60
C HIS A 266 -16.27 8.70 28.85
N LEU A 267 -15.76 9.51 27.93
CA LEU A 267 -15.63 10.97 28.14
C LEU A 267 -16.54 11.74 27.20
N SER A 268 -17.19 12.78 27.72
CA SER A 268 -18.08 13.61 26.91
C SER A 268 -17.32 14.35 25.79
N THR A 269 -17.90 14.39 24.59
CA THR A 269 -17.37 15.16 23.45
C THR A 269 -17.67 16.66 23.55
N ALA A 270 -18.49 17.10 24.50
CA ALA A 270 -18.96 18.48 24.63
C ALA A 270 -17.83 19.49 24.87
N SER A 271 -16.74 19.10 25.52
CA SER A 271 -15.58 19.97 25.77
C SER A 271 -14.58 20.03 24.62
N LEU A 272 -14.82 19.30 23.52
CA LEU A 272 -13.90 19.27 22.36
C LEU A 272 -14.16 20.43 21.39
N TYR A 273 -15.30 21.10 21.48
CA TYR A 273 -15.61 22.24 20.60
C TYR A 273 -14.71 23.45 20.91
N GLY A 274 -14.20 24.11 19.87
CA GLY A 274 -13.37 25.31 19.99
C GLY A 274 -11.88 25.05 20.26
N LEU A 275 -11.44 23.79 20.28
CA LEU A 275 -10.01 23.48 20.39
C LEU A 275 -9.20 23.94 19.17
N PRO A 276 -7.91 24.30 19.36
CA PRO A 276 -7.03 24.71 18.27
C PRO A 276 -6.86 23.59 17.25
N SER A 277 -6.63 23.98 16.00
CA SER A 277 -6.31 23.05 14.91
C SER A 277 -4.99 22.34 15.18
N LEU A 278 -4.93 21.06 14.83
CA LEU A 278 -3.74 20.25 14.91
C LEU A 278 -3.42 19.68 13.53
N PHE A 279 -2.18 19.82 13.08
CA PHE A 279 -1.72 19.17 11.86
C PHE A 279 -1.28 17.73 12.15
N CYS A 280 -1.97 16.79 11.53
CA CYS A 280 -1.82 15.35 11.73
C CYS A 280 -1.17 14.70 10.51
N ASP A 281 0.11 14.35 10.64
CA ASP A 281 0.99 13.85 9.58
C ASP A 281 1.52 12.44 9.85
N GLU A 282 1.10 11.81 10.96
CA GLU A 282 1.59 10.49 11.41
C GLU A 282 3.12 10.41 11.49
N GLN A 283 3.74 11.55 11.81
CA GLN A 283 5.18 11.73 12.00
C GLN A 283 5.40 12.31 13.40
N MET A 284 6.34 11.78 14.18
CA MET A 284 6.78 12.44 15.41
C MET A 284 7.83 13.52 15.11
N ASP A 285 8.14 14.34 16.12
CA ASP A 285 9.22 15.32 16.03
C ASP A 285 10.57 14.63 16.13
N ILE A 286 11.53 15.05 15.31
CA ILE A 286 12.87 14.45 15.25
C ILE A 286 13.90 15.47 15.76
N ALA A 287 14.62 15.10 16.81
CA ALA A 287 15.61 15.96 17.43
C ALA A 287 16.70 16.37 16.42
N GLY A 288 16.98 17.67 16.31
CA GLY A 288 17.92 18.24 15.35
C GLY A 288 17.34 18.53 13.96
N VAL A 289 16.07 18.21 13.71
CA VAL A 289 15.42 18.35 12.39
C VAL A 289 14.11 19.12 12.54
N PRO A 290 14.03 20.39 12.11
CA PRO A 290 12.79 21.14 12.20
C PRO A 290 11.72 20.56 11.26
N LYS A 291 10.48 20.43 11.74
CA LYS A 291 9.34 20.11 10.87
C LYS A 291 9.04 21.27 9.90
N PRO A 292 8.49 21.00 8.70
CA PRO A 292 8.17 22.06 7.75
C PRO A 292 7.05 22.98 8.28
N ASP A 293 7.23 24.30 8.16
CA ASP A 293 6.17 25.28 8.41
C ASP A 293 5.38 25.56 7.12
N TYR A 294 4.21 24.94 7.02
CA TYR A 294 3.31 25.07 5.88
C TYR A 294 2.86 26.53 5.64
N ASN A 295 2.60 27.28 6.71
CA ASN A 295 2.13 28.66 6.61
C ASN A 295 3.23 29.60 6.09
N ALA A 296 4.50 29.23 6.31
CA ALA A 296 5.65 29.92 5.74
C ALA A 296 6.04 29.42 4.33
N GLY A 297 5.24 28.54 3.72
CA GLY A 297 5.54 27.97 2.40
C GLY A 297 6.73 26.99 2.41
N GLN A 298 7.03 26.39 3.56
CA GLN A 298 8.02 25.33 3.69
C GLN A 298 7.33 23.97 3.52
N TYR A 299 7.54 23.34 2.36
CA TYR A 299 7.00 22.01 2.05
C TYR A 299 8.05 20.91 2.21
N VAL A 300 9.32 21.32 2.24
CA VAL A 300 10.47 20.47 2.52
C VAL A 300 11.35 21.15 3.57
N SER A 301 11.71 20.41 4.60
CA SER A 301 12.67 20.80 5.63
C SER A 301 13.67 19.68 5.86
N TYR A 302 14.81 19.99 6.46
CA TYR A 302 15.89 19.02 6.63
C TYR A 302 16.81 19.39 7.79
N GLY A 303 17.63 18.43 8.21
CA GLY A 303 18.63 18.59 9.26
C GLY A 303 19.46 17.32 9.42
N ILE A 304 20.36 17.34 10.39
CA ILE A 304 21.09 16.15 10.84
C ILE A 304 20.46 15.72 12.17
N MET A 305 20.11 14.44 12.29
CA MET A 305 19.50 13.92 13.51
C MET A 305 20.49 14.04 14.68
N GLN A 306 20.04 14.61 15.79
CA GLN A 306 20.88 14.89 16.96
C GLN A 306 21.58 13.62 17.47
N GLY A 307 22.89 13.72 17.74
CA GLY A 307 23.69 12.60 18.23
C GLY A 307 24.10 11.57 17.16
N THR A 308 23.78 11.83 15.89
CA THR A 308 24.16 11.00 14.75
C THR A 308 24.81 11.85 13.65
N ASN A 309 25.28 11.21 12.59
CA ASN A 309 25.61 11.86 11.32
C ASN A 309 24.66 11.39 10.20
N ILE A 310 23.37 11.16 10.54
CA ILE A 310 22.32 10.77 9.59
C ILE A 310 21.54 12.03 9.18
N GLY A 311 21.44 12.27 7.88
CA GLY A 311 20.63 13.35 7.34
C GLY A 311 19.15 12.96 7.30
N TYR A 312 18.26 13.89 7.61
CA TYR A 312 16.82 13.68 7.55
C TYR A 312 16.16 14.75 6.71
N ILE A 313 15.23 14.36 5.84
CA ILE A 313 14.47 15.26 4.97
C ILE A 313 12.98 14.95 5.13
N TYR A 314 12.20 15.93 5.55
CA TYR A 314 10.73 15.88 5.45
C TYR A 314 10.30 16.34 4.06
N GLY A 315 9.49 15.56 3.35
CA GLY A 315 8.87 15.97 2.09
C GLY A 315 7.35 15.88 2.17
N LEU A 316 6.68 17.00 2.47
CA LEU A 316 5.22 17.01 2.69
C LEU A 316 4.39 17.29 1.44
N GLN A 317 4.90 18.04 0.47
CA GLN A 317 4.12 18.36 -0.73
C GLN A 317 5.02 18.82 -1.89
N TRP A 318 4.60 18.52 -3.11
CA TRP A 318 5.25 18.95 -4.36
C TRP A 318 4.54 20.16 -4.95
N THR A 319 4.63 21.30 -4.27
CA THR A 319 4.05 22.57 -4.73
C THR A 319 4.98 23.76 -4.46
N GLY A 320 4.70 24.90 -5.11
CA GLY A 320 5.49 26.13 -4.93
C GLY A 320 6.99 25.89 -5.13
N ASN A 321 7.79 26.26 -4.13
CA ASN A 321 9.25 26.15 -4.17
C ASN A 321 9.81 24.81 -3.61
N ALA A 322 8.97 23.78 -3.44
CA ALA A 322 9.37 22.50 -2.87
C ALA A 322 10.55 21.86 -3.62
N GLY A 323 10.64 22.04 -4.95
CA GLY A 323 11.74 21.48 -5.74
C GLY A 323 13.10 22.06 -5.38
N GLN A 324 13.19 23.39 -5.21
CA GLN A 324 14.45 24.02 -4.76
C GLN A 324 14.77 23.65 -3.31
N GLN A 325 13.76 23.60 -2.44
CA GLN A 325 13.93 23.20 -1.04
C GLN A 325 14.48 21.76 -0.95
N PHE A 326 13.94 20.82 -1.74
CA PHE A 326 14.41 19.44 -1.77
C PHE A 326 15.82 19.31 -2.36
N TYR A 327 16.12 20.03 -3.44
CA TYR A 327 17.46 20.06 -3.99
C TYR A 327 18.49 20.59 -2.96
N ASN A 328 18.18 21.69 -2.28
CA ASN A 328 19.05 22.25 -1.24
C ASN A 328 19.25 21.27 -0.07
N ALA A 329 18.19 20.59 0.35
CA ALA A 329 18.25 19.56 1.39
C ALA A 329 19.22 18.44 1.02
N VAL A 330 19.10 17.89 -0.19
CA VAL A 330 20.00 16.83 -0.69
C VAL A 330 21.44 17.33 -0.75
N GLN A 331 21.67 18.53 -1.31
CA GLN A 331 23.02 19.11 -1.40
C GLN A 331 23.67 19.28 -0.02
N ALA A 332 22.92 19.80 0.96
CA ALA A 332 23.42 20.04 2.30
C ALA A 332 23.80 18.74 3.05
N LEU A 333 23.17 17.62 2.69
CA LEU A 333 23.33 16.34 3.38
C LEU A 333 24.19 15.33 2.60
N MET A 334 24.87 15.74 1.53
CA MET A 334 25.72 14.83 0.73
C MET A 334 26.83 14.14 1.53
N GLN A 335 27.26 14.71 2.66
CA GLN A 335 28.35 14.20 3.48
C GLN A 335 27.90 13.35 4.68
N THR A 336 26.60 13.25 4.97
CA THR A 336 26.07 12.41 6.07
C THR A 336 26.28 10.93 5.79
N ASP A 337 26.26 10.05 6.80
CA ASP A 337 26.51 8.61 6.64
C ASP A 337 25.36 7.84 5.99
N GLY A 338 24.17 8.44 5.98
CA GLY A 338 22.96 7.93 5.37
C GLY A 338 21.89 9.03 5.33
N LEU A 339 20.89 8.85 4.48
CA LEU A 339 19.73 9.75 4.43
C LEU A 339 18.47 9.01 4.87
N ILE A 340 17.60 9.72 5.58
CA ILE A 340 16.19 9.38 5.73
C ILE A 340 15.38 10.42 4.96
N ILE A 341 14.52 9.97 4.06
CA ILE A 341 13.59 10.83 3.32
C ILE A 341 12.17 10.40 3.69
N ASP A 342 11.47 11.25 4.41
CA ASP A 342 10.15 10.95 4.97
C ASP A 342 9.04 11.51 4.09
N PHE A 343 8.37 10.59 3.39
CA PHE A 343 7.21 10.86 2.53
C PHE A 343 5.90 10.36 3.14
N ARG A 344 5.86 9.95 4.42
CA ARG A 344 4.68 9.32 5.05
C ARG A 344 3.37 10.09 4.85
N SER A 345 3.46 11.42 4.83
CA SER A 345 2.35 12.34 4.59
C SER A 345 2.61 13.30 3.43
N ASN A 346 3.20 12.81 2.34
CA ASN A 346 3.37 13.62 1.13
C ASN A 346 2.04 13.74 0.35
N PHE A 347 1.40 14.90 0.39
CA PHE A 347 0.07 15.12 -0.22
C PHE A 347 0.10 15.29 -1.75
N GLY A 348 1.25 15.11 -2.40
CA GLY A 348 1.37 15.16 -3.85
C GLY A 348 1.53 16.56 -4.42
N GLY A 349 1.07 16.77 -5.66
CA GLY A 349 1.30 18.00 -6.42
C GLY A 349 1.96 17.71 -7.78
N ASN A 350 3.08 18.35 -8.06
CA ASN A 350 3.83 18.18 -9.30
C ASN A 350 5.13 17.39 -9.09
N MET A 351 5.12 16.10 -9.45
CA MET A 351 6.28 15.20 -9.27
C MET A 351 7.59 15.74 -9.88
N PHE A 352 7.54 16.53 -10.95
CA PHE A 352 8.74 17.01 -11.65
C PHE A 352 9.56 17.98 -10.80
N LEU A 353 8.97 18.57 -9.75
CA LEU A 353 9.72 19.38 -8.79
C LEU A 353 10.81 18.57 -8.07
N SER A 354 10.68 17.25 -7.98
CA SER A 354 11.70 16.38 -7.39
C SER A 354 12.92 16.14 -8.27
N ASP A 355 12.84 16.42 -9.58
CA ASP A 355 13.82 15.94 -10.57
C ASP A 355 15.24 16.44 -10.32
N SER A 356 15.39 17.70 -9.92
CA SER A 356 16.72 18.29 -9.63
C SER A 356 17.43 17.58 -8.48
N ALA A 357 16.69 17.17 -7.45
CA ALA A 357 17.23 16.42 -6.32
C ALA A 357 17.47 14.95 -6.69
N LEU A 358 16.52 14.31 -7.39
CA LEU A 358 16.67 12.93 -7.86
C LEU A 358 17.88 12.77 -8.80
N LYS A 359 18.16 13.77 -9.64
CA LYS A 359 19.37 13.81 -10.49
C LYS A 359 20.66 13.70 -9.68
N VAL A 360 20.70 14.27 -8.48
CA VAL A 360 21.87 14.24 -7.59
C VAL A 360 21.93 12.95 -6.79
N LEU A 361 20.77 12.41 -6.38
CA LEU A 361 20.74 11.15 -5.65
C LEU A 361 21.16 9.98 -6.54
N PHE A 362 20.66 9.92 -7.78
CA PHE A 362 20.90 8.81 -8.70
C PHE A 362 22.23 8.94 -9.45
N THR A 363 22.90 7.80 -9.63
CA THR A 363 24.17 7.71 -10.37
C THR A 363 23.97 7.46 -11.86
N SER A 364 22.83 6.91 -12.27
CA SER A 364 22.50 6.58 -13.66
C SER A 364 21.07 6.99 -13.99
N SER A 365 20.74 7.01 -15.29
CA SER A 365 19.39 7.37 -15.70
C SER A 365 18.46 6.15 -15.65
N MET A 366 17.24 6.34 -15.15
CA MET A 366 16.27 5.25 -14.97
C MET A 366 14.91 5.66 -15.57
N LEU A 367 14.35 4.81 -16.42
CA LEU A 367 12.93 4.90 -16.78
C LEU A 367 12.12 4.40 -15.59
N THR A 368 11.07 5.13 -15.22
CA THR A 368 10.32 4.83 -14.00
C THR A 368 8.86 4.52 -14.34
N ILE A 369 8.13 5.51 -14.86
CA ILE A 369 6.70 5.44 -15.12
C ILE A 369 6.40 5.82 -16.58
N ASP A 370 5.35 5.25 -17.15
CA ASP A 370 4.61 5.81 -18.30
C ASP A 370 3.13 5.99 -17.92
N TRP A 371 2.29 6.44 -18.84
CA TRP A 371 0.88 6.70 -18.59
C TRP A 371 0.01 5.92 -19.54
N GLY A 372 -1.02 5.25 -19.03
CA GLY A 372 -2.07 4.65 -19.85
C GLY A 372 -3.37 5.43 -19.79
N ARG A 373 -4.19 5.25 -20.83
CA ARG A 373 -5.56 5.78 -20.91
C ARG A 373 -6.50 4.73 -21.48
N ARG A 374 -7.79 4.83 -21.15
CA ARG A 374 -8.81 3.94 -21.73
C ARG A 374 -9.05 4.29 -23.20
N THR A 375 -9.22 3.27 -24.05
CA THR A 375 -9.48 3.44 -25.48
C THR A 375 -10.84 2.93 -25.94
N SER A 376 -11.58 2.24 -25.07
CA SER A 376 -12.93 1.74 -25.36
C SER A 376 -13.94 2.20 -24.31
N PRO A 377 -15.08 2.79 -24.71
CA PRO A 377 -16.20 3.04 -23.80
C PRO A 377 -16.92 1.76 -23.35
N SER A 378 -16.83 0.66 -24.11
CA SER A 378 -17.55 -0.58 -23.82
C SER A 378 -16.73 -1.63 -23.08
N ASN A 379 -15.42 -1.42 -22.94
CA ASN A 379 -14.52 -2.29 -22.18
C ASN A 379 -13.65 -1.44 -21.24
N HIS A 380 -14.01 -1.45 -19.95
CA HIS A 380 -13.33 -0.67 -18.93
C HIS A 380 -11.86 -1.04 -18.71
N LEU A 381 -11.43 -2.25 -19.12
CA LEU A 381 -10.06 -2.74 -18.95
C LEU A 381 -9.19 -2.53 -20.20
N GLN A 382 -9.76 -2.05 -21.31
CA GLN A 382 -9.01 -1.81 -22.54
C GLN A 382 -8.25 -0.49 -22.50
N MET A 383 -6.96 -0.58 -22.17
CA MET A 383 -6.05 0.54 -22.01
C MET A 383 -4.97 0.57 -23.10
N THR A 384 -4.42 1.75 -23.39
CA THR A 384 -3.19 1.90 -24.20
C THR A 384 -2.22 2.85 -23.52
N LEU A 385 -0.91 2.63 -23.73
CA LEU A 385 0.12 3.54 -23.26
C LEU A 385 0.20 4.79 -24.14
N ASN A 386 0.48 5.92 -23.49
CA ASN A 386 0.71 7.21 -24.14
C ASN A 386 2.14 7.33 -24.70
N ASN A 387 3.04 6.39 -24.35
CA ASN A 387 4.45 6.33 -24.78
C ASN A 387 5.23 7.63 -24.47
N VAL A 388 5.05 8.17 -23.27
CA VAL A 388 5.69 9.42 -22.80
C VAL A 388 6.76 9.17 -21.73
N SER A 389 7.16 7.92 -21.51
CA SER A 389 8.16 7.51 -20.50
C SER A 389 9.49 8.28 -20.54
N SER A 390 9.89 8.83 -21.69
CA SER A 390 11.10 9.67 -21.79
C SER A 390 11.04 10.95 -20.94
N ASN A 391 9.84 11.49 -20.72
CA ASN A 391 9.62 12.66 -19.85
C ASN A 391 9.74 12.32 -18.36
N TYR A 392 9.54 11.05 -18.00
CA TYR A 392 9.55 10.55 -16.61
C TYR A 392 10.85 9.81 -16.27
N LYS A 393 11.86 9.96 -17.14
CA LYS A 393 13.20 9.44 -16.94
C LYS A 393 13.91 10.26 -15.86
N ILE A 394 14.35 9.59 -14.78
CA ILE A 394 15.32 10.20 -13.86
C ILE A 394 16.64 10.31 -14.61
N LYS A 395 17.25 11.50 -14.63
CA LYS A 395 18.52 11.76 -15.32
C LYS A 395 19.67 11.81 -14.31
N GLY A 396 19.98 10.69 -13.67
CA GLY A 396 21.04 10.60 -12.66
C GLY A 396 22.39 11.06 -13.19
N THR A 397 23.20 11.65 -12.32
CA THR A 397 24.54 12.14 -12.64
C THR A 397 25.59 11.55 -11.70
N PRO A 398 26.60 10.83 -12.22
CA PRO A 398 27.70 10.34 -11.39
C PRO A 398 28.50 11.47 -10.71
N PRO A 399 29.06 11.25 -9.51
CA PRO A 399 29.02 10.00 -8.74
C PRO A 399 27.69 9.79 -7.99
N GLY A 400 26.81 10.78 -7.95
CA GLY A 400 25.54 10.75 -7.21
C GLY A 400 25.70 10.60 -5.69
N TYR A 401 24.65 10.16 -4.99
CA TYR A 401 24.71 9.82 -3.56
C TYR A 401 25.03 8.33 -3.37
N LEU A 402 26.22 8.06 -2.83
CA LEU A 402 26.78 6.70 -2.78
C LEU A 402 26.48 5.93 -1.49
N LYS A 403 25.82 6.57 -0.53
CA LYS A 403 25.50 6.03 0.81
C LYS A 403 24.05 5.51 0.86
N PRO A 404 23.67 4.71 1.87
CA PRO A 404 22.31 4.18 1.99
C PRO A 404 21.25 5.28 2.19
N ILE A 405 20.05 5.04 1.68
CA ILE A 405 18.89 5.94 1.80
C ILE A 405 17.70 5.14 2.33
N ALA A 406 17.15 5.53 3.47
CA ALA A 406 15.86 5.04 3.94
C ALA A 406 14.76 5.96 3.41
N VAL A 407 13.71 5.39 2.83
CA VAL A 407 12.52 6.13 2.41
C VAL A 407 11.36 5.71 3.31
N LEU A 408 10.76 6.66 4.01
CA LEU A 408 9.62 6.38 4.89
C LEU A 408 8.32 6.67 4.14
N THR A 409 7.39 5.72 4.13
CA THR A 409 6.10 5.85 3.45
C THR A 409 4.93 5.50 4.37
N GLY A 410 3.75 6.01 4.02
CA GLY A 410 2.53 5.74 4.77
C GLY A 410 1.28 6.16 4.00
N PRO A 411 0.08 5.84 4.50
CA PRO A 411 -1.17 5.96 3.75
C PRO A 411 -1.60 7.41 3.44
N GLY A 412 -0.96 8.39 4.08
CA GLY A 412 -1.11 9.81 3.77
C GLY A 412 -0.38 10.25 2.49
N ALA A 413 0.57 9.46 1.99
CA ALA A 413 1.32 9.74 0.78
C ALA A 413 0.48 9.47 -0.47
N GLY A 414 -0.08 10.51 -1.09
CA GLY A 414 -0.99 10.42 -2.23
C GLY A 414 -0.47 11.11 -3.49
N SER A 415 -0.96 10.75 -4.67
CA SER A 415 -0.70 11.50 -5.91
C SER A 415 0.80 11.56 -6.25
N SER A 416 1.40 12.74 -6.46
CA SER A 416 2.86 12.82 -6.60
C SER A 416 3.65 12.39 -5.37
N GLY A 417 3.03 12.24 -4.20
CA GLY A 417 3.60 11.57 -3.03
C GLY A 417 3.83 10.09 -3.31
N ASP A 418 2.82 9.40 -3.87
CA ASP A 418 2.96 8.03 -4.38
C ASP A 418 4.04 7.96 -5.47
N GLN A 419 3.95 8.84 -6.47
CA GLN A 419 4.81 8.78 -7.67
C GLN A 419 6.28 9.02 -7.34
N VAL A 420 6.61 10.04 -6.54
CA VAL A 420 8.00 10.34 -6.18
C VAL A 420 8.58 9.28 -5.24
N ALA A 421 7.79 8.78 -4.28
CA ALA A 421 8.21 7.65 -3.45
C ALA A 421 8.50 6.41 -4.33
N PHE A 422 7.61 6.07 -5.26
CA PHE A 422 7.81 4.96 -6.18
C PHE A 422 9.07 5.13 -7.07
N ARG A 423 9.35 6.34 -7.54
CA ARG A 423 10.57 6.65 -8.30
C ARG A 423 11.84 6.33 -7.51
N MET A 424 11.83 6.44 -6.18
CA MET A 424 12.97 6.07 -5.33
C MET A 424 13.24 4.55 -5.28
N LYS A 425 12.25 3.69 -5.61
CA LYS A 425 12.43 2.23 -5.71
C LYS A 425 13.49 1.82 -6.72
N PHE A 426 13.73 2.65 -7.72
CA PHE A 426 14.75 2.42 -8.73
C PHE A 426 16.16 2.78 -8.25
N HIS A 427 16.30 3.42 -7.08
CA HIS A 427 17.61 3.70 -6.52
C HIS A 427 18.19 2.43 -5.88
N PRO A 428 19.42 2.02 -6.23
CA PRO A 428 19.96 0.73 -5.80
C PRO A 428 20.32 0.64 -4.30
N ARG A 429 20.33 1.78 -3.61
CA ARG A 429 20.67 1.89 -2.17
C ARG A 429 19.48 2.33 -1.31
N VAL A 430 18.26 2.28 -1.87
CA VAL A 430 17.04 2.63 -1.14
C VAL A 430 16.44 1.39 -0.47
N LYS A 431 15.98 1.58 0.77
CA LYS A 431 15.09 0.65 1.46
C LYS A 431 13.86 1.40 2.01
N PHE A 432 12.69 0.81 1.85
CA PHE A 432 11.41 1.40 2.29
C PHE A 432 11.01 0.91 3.68
N PHE A 433 10.58 1.86 4.51
CA PHE A 433 10.06 1.62 5.87
C PHE A 433 8.69 2.29 6.02
N GLY A 434 7.87 1.75 6.92
CA GLY A 434 6.56 2.33 7.23
C GLY A 434 5.41 1.45 6.74
N LYS A 435 4.40 2.08 6.14
CA LYS A 435 3.23 1.42 5.54
C LYS A 435 3.17 1.73 4.04
N PRO A 436 2.38 0.96 3.26
CA PRO A 436 2.09 1.32 1.88
C PRO A 436 1.54 2.76 1.79
N THR A 437 1.89 3.42 0.69
CA THR A 437 1.36 4.72 0.28
C THR A 437 -0.14 4.63 -0.06
N ASN A 438 -0.78 5.77 -0.34
CA ASN A 438 -2.20 5.84 -0.61
C ASN A 438 -2.63 4.98 -1.81
N GLY A 439 -1.77 4.83 -2.83
CA GLY A 439 -2.05 4.05 -4.04
C GLY A 439 -2.77 4.86 -5.13
N ALA A 440 -2.73 6.19 -5.05
CA ALA A 440 -3.40 7.10 -5.97
C ALA A 440 -2.41 7.63 -7.03
N PHE A 441 -1.84 6.72 -7.82
CA PHE A 441 -0.78 7.04 -8.78
C PHE A 441 -1.25 7.80 -10.03
N ASN A 442 -2.57 7.81 -10.27
CA ASN A 442 -3.20 8.45 -11.42
C ASN A 442 -3.14 10.00 -11.37
N SER A 443 -3.64 10.65 -12.43
CA SER A 443 -3.65 12.11 -12.56
C SER A 443 -5.04 12.65 -12.86
N PRO A 444 -5.57 13.60 -12.06
CA PRO A 444 -6.92 14.14 -12.26
C PRO A 444 -7.02 15.25 -13.30
N VAL A 445 -8.22 15.42 -13.83
CA VAL A 445 -8.69 16.64 -14.51
C VAL A 445 -10.00 17.12 -13.91
N SER A 446 -10.30 18.41 -14.06
CA SER A 446 -11.57 18.99 -13.61
C SER A 446 -12.72 18.70 -14.58
N LEU A 447 -13.90 18.45 -14.01
CA LEU A 447 -15.17 18.26 -14.69
C LEU A 447 -16.23 19.15 -14.03
N ASN A 448 -16.75 20.12 -14.79
CA ASN A 448 -17.86 20.94 -14.34
C ASN A 448 -19.19 20.21 -14.62
N LEU A 449 -19.94 19.87 -13.58
CA LEU A 449 -21.21 19.14 -13.71
C LEU A 449 -22.41 20.08 -13.77
N HIS A 450 -22.37 21.17 -12.99
CA HIS A 450 -23.38 22.23 -12.91
C HIS A 450 -22.75 23.46 -12.21
N ALA A 451 -23.44 24.61 -12.17
CA ALA A 451 -22.95 25.80 -11.45
C ALA A 451 -22.54 25.47 -10.00
N ASP A 452 -23.41 24.73 -9.30
CA ASP A 452 -23.20 24.31 -7.90
C ASP A 452 -22.39 23.01 -7.74
N TRP A 453 -22.09 22.29 -8.83
CA TRP A 453 -21.47 20.96 -8.76
C TRP A 453 -20.20 20.84 -9.59
N GLN A 454 -19.15 20.35 -8.96
CA GLN A 454 -17.88 20.07 -9.61
C GLN A 454 -17.42 18.66 -9.27
N CYS A 455 -16.60 18.11 -10.15
CA CYS A 455 -15.93 16.83 -9.96
C CYS A 455 -14.49 16.97 -10.42
N THR A 456 -13.58 16.27 -9.77
CA THR A 456 -12.32 15.86 -10.39
C THR A 456 -12.42 14.39 -10.75
N TYR A 457 -11.76 13.95 -11.82
CA TYR A 457 -11.68 12.52 -12.16
C TYR A 457 -10.38 12.21 -12.90
N SER A 458 -9.98 10.94 -12.90
CA SER A 458 -8.67 10.54 -13.45
C SER A 458 -8.78 9.83 -14.80
N PRO A 459 -8.46 10.50 -15.93
CA PRO A 459 -8.51 9.91 -17.27
C PRO A 459 -7.27 9.08 -17.65
N VAL A 460 -6.25 9.06 -16.80
CA VAL A 460 -4.99 8.37 -17.04
C VAL A 460 -4.51 7.69 -15.77
N ASP A 461 -3.85 6.55 -15.91
CA ASP A 461 -3.18 5.85 -14.80
C ASP A 461 -1.68 5.70 -15.08
N ALA A 462 -0.88 5.76 -14.02
CA ALA A 462 0.54 5.50 -14.10
C ALA A 462 0.81 4.01 -14.35
N PHE A 463 1.82 3.74 -15.14
CA PHE A 463 2.24 2.41 -15.55
C PHE A 463 3.69 2.17 -15.15
N ASP A 464 3.94 1.09 -14.41
CA ASP A 464 5.27 0.61 -14.04
C ASP A 464 5.94 -0.02 -15.26
N MET A 465 6.96 0.67 -15.80
CA MET A 465 7.69 0.21 -16.97
C MET A 465 8.53 -1.05 -16.71
N ALA A 466 8.92 -1.30 -15.46
CA ALA A 466 9.71 -2.47 -15.10
C ALA A 466 8.84 -3.69 -14.81
N ALA A 467 7.69 -3.50 -14.15
CA ALA A 467 6.78 -4.59 -13.80
C ALA A 467 5.66 -4.82 -14.84
N ASN A 468 5.55 -3.94 -15.85
CA ASN A 468 4.54 -4.00 -16.91
C ASN A 468 3.10 -4.06 -16.36
N LYS A 469 2.77 -3.16 -15.44
CA LYS A 469 1.45 -3.09 -14.79
C LYS A 469 1.03 -1.67 -14.44
N TYR A 470 -0.27 -1.44 -14.38
CA TYR A 470 -0.86 -0.21 -13.84
C TYR A 470 -0.69 -0.13 -12.33
N LEU A 471 -0.58 1.09 -11.79
CA LEU A 471 -0.16 1.30 -10.41
C LEU A 471 -1.30 1.71 -9.46
N THR A 472 -2.32 2.41 -9.95
CA THR A 472 -3.44 2.80 -9.08
C THR A 472 -4.13 1.57 -8.51
N HIS A 473 -4.58 1.65 -7.26
CA HIS A 473 -5.19 0.57 -6.46
C HIS A 473 -4.25 -0.53 -5.96
N LEU A 474 -3.00 -0.58 -6.41
CA LEU A 474 -2.04 -1.57 -5.93
C LEU A 474 -1.42 -1.15 -4.58
N GLU A 475 -1.11 -2.15 -3.75
CA GLU A 475 -0.26 -1.96 -2.58
C GLU A 475 1.16 -1.59 -3.05
N SER A 476 1.65 -0.41 -2.63
CA SER A 476 3.03 -0.04 -2.88
C SER A 476 3.99 -0.87 -2.03
N THR A 477 5.20 -1.06 -2.54
CA THR A 477 6.19 -1.93 -1.91
C THR A 477 6.79 -1.25 -0.69
N VAL A 478 6.78 -1.95 0.45
CA VAL A 478 7.54 -1.59 1.66
C VAL A 478 8.46 -2.77 1.99
N ASP A 479 9.76 -2.51 2.16
CA ASP A 479 10.73 -3.56 2.48
C ASP A 479 10.60 -3.98 3.96
N GLN A 480 10.29 -3.02 4.85
CA GLN A 480 10.01 -3.27 6.25
C GLN A 480 8.72 -2.59 6.70
N ASN A 481 7.67 -3.37 6.93
CA ASN A 481 6.42 -2.89 7.49
C ASN A 481 6.58 -2.63 9.00
N VAL A 482 6.55 -1.36 9.39
CA VAL A 482 6.71 -0.89 10.77
C VAL A 482 5.86 0.36 10.94
N TRP A 483 5.30 0.57 12.12
CA TRP A 483 4.47 1.73 12.40
C TRP A 483 4.60 2.17 13.86
N LEU A 484 3.97 3.30 14.19
CA LEU A 484 3.97 3.86 15.54
C LEU A 484 3.39 2.87 16.56
N THR A 485 4.05 2.74 17.70
CA THR A 485 3.65 1.89 18.84
C THR A 485 3.17 2.74 20.01
N LYS A 486 2.39 2.14 20.93
CA LYS A 486 1.90 2.83 22.15
C LYS A 486 3.06 3.40 22.97
N ASP A 487 4.04 2.55 23.26
CA ASP A 487 5.21 2.92 24.06
C ASP A 487 6.10 3.91 23.33
N GLY A 488 6.27 3.76 22.01
CA GLY A 488 7.04 4.70 21.20
C GLY A 488 6.47 6.11 21.31
N VAL A 489 5.19 6.30 20.97
CA VAL A 489 4.60 7.64 20.98
C VAL A 489 4.48 8.24 22.38
N ALA A 490 4.23 7.41 23.41
CA ALA A 490 4.21 7.86 24.81
C ALA A 490 5.58 8.38 25.28
N GLN A 491 6.67 7.86 24.70
CA GLN A 491 8.05 8.29 24.94
C GLN A 491 8.52 9.39 23.98
N GLY A 492 7.66 9.87 23.07
CA GLY A 492 8.03 10.84 22.03
C GLY A 492 8.92 10.27 20.93
N ARG A 493 8.93 8.94 20.74
CA ARG A 493 9.77 8.20 19.80
C ARG A 493 8.99 7.79 18.55
N ASP A 494 9.62 7.89 17.40
CA ASP A 494 9.06 7.44 16.11
C ASP A 494 9.60 6.07 15.73
N ASP A 495 8.82 5.00 15.94
CA ASP A 495 9.27 3.63 15.68
C ASP A 495 9.68 3.36 14.22
N VAL A 496 9.11 4.11 13.26
CA VAL A 496 9.46 3.99 11.83
C VAL A 496 10.85 4.57 11.59
N VAL A 497 11.16 5.71 12.22
CA VAL A 497 12.48 6.34 12.12
C VAL A 497 13.53 5.50 12.85
N GLU A 498 13.22 4.95 14.02
CA GLU A 498 14.13 4.07 14.77
C GLU A 498 14.51 2.81 13.97
N ALA A 499 13.54 2.21 13.27
CA ALA A 499 13.81 1.10 12.36
C ALA A 499 14.76 1.49 11.21
N ALA A 500 14.55 2.67 10.62
CA ALA A 500 15.42 3.19 9.57
C ALA A 500 16.83 3.49 10.07
N VAL A 501 16.98 4.13 11.24
CA VAL A 501 18.28 4.41 11.88
C VAL A 501 19.02 3.11 12.19
N THR A 502 18.32 2.12 12.76
CA THR A 502 18.89 0.80 13.05
C THR A 502 19.49 0.15 11.80
N TRP A 503 18.76 0.21 10.68
CA TRP A 503 19.26 -0.30 9.40
C TRP A 503 20.44 0.51 8.85
N LEU A 504 20.40 1.84 8.91
CA LEU A 504 21.50 2.69 8.45
C LEU A 504 22.80 2.42 9.23
N ASN A 505 22.70 2.18 10.54
CA ASN A 505 23.86 1.86 11.38
C ASN A 505 24.52 0.52 11.03
N LEU A 506 23.85 -0.39 10.31
CA LEU A 506 24.50 -1.60 9.79
C LEU A 506 25.60 -1.29 8.79
N PHE A 507 25.51 -0.16 8.09
CA PHE A 507 26.51 0.21 7.08
C PHE A 507 27.78 0.78 7.69
N SER A 508 27.80 1.11 8.98
CA SER A 508 28.99 1.58 9.72
C SER A 508 29.38 0.64 10.87
N GLY A 509 28.55 -0.36 11.19
CA GLY A 509 28.73 -1.28 12.31
C GLY A 509 29.70 -2.44 12.06
N THR A 510 29.98 -3.19 13.13
CA THR A 510 30.85 -4.38 13.12
C THR A 510 30.00 -5.66 13.04
N GLY A 511 29.76 -6.16 11.82
CA GLY A 511 29.09 -7.45 11.60
C GLY A 511 30.07 -8.62 11.44
N THR A 512 29.54 -9.82 11.19
CA THR A 512 30.35 -11.01 10.92
C THR A 512 30.74 -11.06 9.44
N THR A 513 32.04 -11.04 9.13
CA THR A 513 32.52 -11.21 7.75
C THR A 513 32.26 -12.64 7.26
N LEU A 514 31.52 -12.76 6.17
CA LEU A 514 31.12 -14.02 5.51
C LEU A 514 31.95 -14.29 4.25
N LEU A 515 32.38 -13.23 3.57
CA LEU A 515 33.26 -13.26 2.41
C LEU A 515 34.19 -12.07 2.47
N THR A 516 35.45 -12.27 2.09
CA THR A 516 36.40 -11.21 1.81
C THR A 516 37.27 -11.63 0.63
N ASP A 517 37.47 -10.80 -0.37
CA ASP A 517 38.36 -11.06 -1.50
C ASP A 517 38.88 -9.74 -2.07
N ASN A 518 40.19 -9.54 -1.97
CA ASN A 518 40.91 -8.36 -2.45
C ASN A 518 41.66 -8.64 -3.77
N ALA A 519 41.20 -9.63 -4.55
CA ALA A 519 41.77 -10.05 -5.84
C ALA A 519 43.19 -10.66 -5.82
N GLU A 520 43.96 -10.49 -4.74
CA GLU A 520 45.33 -11.00 -4.59
C GLU A 520 45.43 -12.53 -4.72
N GLY A 521 44.38 -13.24 -4.31
CA GLY A 521 44.27 -14.70 -4.41
C GLY A 521 43.85 -15.21 -5.79
N GLY A 522 43.73 -14.32 -6.78
CA GLY A 522 43.23 -14.68 -8.11
C GLY A 522 41.78 -15.18 -8.09
N PHE A 523 41.46 -16.15 -8.95
CA PHE A 523 40.11 -16.72 -9.04
C PHE A 523 39.82 -17.84 -8.03
N GLY A 524 40.56 -17.95 -6.92
CA GLY A 524 40.39 -19.05 -5.96
C GLY A 524 38.95 -19.23 -5.45
N LYS A 525 38.20 -18.12 -5.31
CA LYS A 525 36.79 -18.10 -4.85
C LYS A 525 35.78 -17.97 -5.99
N TRP A 526 36.23 -17.84 -7.24
CA TRP A 526 35.39 -17.41 -8.35
C TRP A 526 35.48 -18.35 -9.55
N VAL A 527 34.41 -18.38 -10.34
CA VAL A 527 34.34 -19.03 -11.65
C VAL A 527 34.00 -17.95 -12.67
N THR A 528 34.72 -17.92 -13.78
CA THR A 528 34.49 -17.00 -14.90
C THR A 528 34.00 -17.77 -16.11
N ASN A 529 33.01 -17.23 -16.84
CA ASN A 529 32.50 -17.83 -18.09
C ASN A 529 33.22 -17.32 -19.34
N GLN A 530 33.85 -16.13 -19.28
CA GLN A 530 34.80 -15.51 -20.23
C GLN A 530 35.09 -14.06 -19.80
N GLY A 531 36.21 -13.49 -20.25
CA GLY A 531 36.52 -12.05 -20.13
C GLY A 531 37.20 -11.62 -18.82
N TRP A 532 36.73 -12.11 -17.66
CA TRP A 532 37.32 -11.71 -16.38
C TRP A 532 38.77 -12.17 -16.21
N ASN A 533 39.62 -11.26 -15.78
CA ASN A 533 41.03 -11.45 -15.45
C ASN A 533 41.42 -10.64 -14.20
N VAL A 534 42.63 -10.86 -13.72
CA VAL A 534 43.22 -10.16 -12.57
C VAL A 534 44.39 -9.31 -13.06
N ILE A 535 44.36 -8.01 -12.76
CA ILE A 535 45.31 -7.03 -13.31
C ILE A 535 45.88 -6.11 -12.23
N LYS A 536 47.02 -5.47 -12.50
CA LYS A 536 47.70 -4.58 -11.55
C LYS A 536 47.22 -3.13 -11.54
N SER A 537 46.63 -2.67 -12.64
CA SER A 537 46.12 -1.30 -12.72
C SER A 537 44.72 -1.21 -12.13
N ASN A 538 44.36 -0.05 -11.59
CA ASN A 538 43.04 0.21 -11.02
C ASN A 538 42.66 -0.72 -9.85
N ALA A 539 43.63 -1.05 -8.99
CA ALA A 539 43.40 -1.69 -7.69
C ALA A 539 43.16 -0.62 -6.60
N HIS A 540 42.27 -0.92 -5.67
CA HIS A 540 42.13 -0.19 -4.41
C HIS A 540 43.07 -0.77 -3.36
N SER A 541 43.22 -2.10 -3.27
CA SER A 541 44.15 -2.70 -2.31
C SER A 541 44.61 -4.13 -2.67
N PRO A 542 45.88 -4.49 -2.39
CA PRO A 542 47.10 -3.69 -2.53
C PRO A 542 47.64 -3.65 -3.97
N VAL A 543 47.55 -4.73 -4.76
CA VAL A 543 48.21 -4.82 -6.07
C VAL A 543 47.24 -5.14 -7.19
N TYR A 544 46.23 -5.97 -6.96
CA TYR A 544 45.39 -6.52 -8.02
C TYR A 544 43.93 -6.07 -7.93
N SER A 545 43.24 -6.03 -9.08
CA SER A 545 41.79 -5.96 -9.16
C SER A 545 41.25 -6.94 -10.19
N PHE A 546 39.97 -7.28 -10.08
CA PHE A 546 39.25 -8.04 -11.10
C PHE A 546 38.76 -7.09 -12.20
N THR A 547 38.92 -7.49 -13.47
CA THR A 547 38.30 -6.78 -14.59
C THR A 547 37.86 -7.73 -15.68
N GLU A 548 36.74 -7.43 -16.35
CA GLU A 548 36.32 -8.16 -17.55
C GLU A 548 36.95 -7.64 -18.85
N SER A 549 37.66 -6.51 -18.77
CA SER A 549 38.27 -5.79 -19.90
C SER A 549 39.80 -5.64 -19.74
N PRO A 550 40.56 -6.73 -19.53
CA PRO A 550 41.99 -6.66 -19.16
C PRO A 550 42.93 -6.18 -20.28
N LYS A 551 42.43 -6.06 -21.52
CA LYS A 551 43.20 -5.69 -22.71
C LYS A 551 42.69 -4.41 -23.37
N GLY A 552 41.95 -3.58 -22.63
CA GLY A 552 41.19 -2.45 -23.16
C GLY A 552 39.72 -2.81 -23.28
N ASN A 553 38.98 -2.11 -24.15
CA ASN A 553 37.51 -2.12 -24.14
C ASN A 553 36.88 -3.51 -24.28
N TYR A 554 35.71 -3.70 -23.64
CA TYR A 554 34.91 -4.91 -23.80
C TYR A 554 34.43 -5.11 -25.24
N LYS A 555 34.03 -6.33 -25.59
CA LYS A 555 33.48 -6.61 -26.93
C LYS A 555 32.01 -6.23 -26.99
N ASN A 556 31.55 -5.78 -28.15
CA ASN A 556 30.11 -5.68 -28.42
C ASN A 556 29.46 -7.06 -28.23
N GLY A 557 28.28 -7.10 -27.62
CA GLY A 557 27.59 -8.34 -27.28
C GLY A 557 28.22 -9.13 -26.14
N ALA A 558 29.17 -8.54 -25.39
CA ALA A 558 29.81 -9.21 -24.25
C ALA A 558 28.77 -9.65 -23.22
N ASP A 559 29.03 -10.81 -22.59
CA ASP A 559 28.26 -11.38 -21.50
C ASP A 559 29.20 -12.11 -20.54
N ASN A 560 29.96 -11.32 -19.79
CA ASN A 560 31.08 -11.77 -18.98
C ASN A 560 30.70 -11.74 -17.50
N SER A 561 30.92 -12.83 -16.77
CA SER A 561 30.57 -12.96 -15.35
C SER A 561 31.71 -13.49 -14.49
N LEU A 562 31.86 -12.91 -13.30
CA LEU A 562 32.66 -13.38 -12.18
C LEU A 562 31.71 -13.92 -11.12
N THR A 563 31.58 -15.25 -11.01
CA THR A 563 30.57 -15.92 -10.19
C THR A 563 31.19 -16.60 -8.98
N LEU A 564 30.63 -16.39 -7.79
CA LEU A 564 31.12 -17.04 -6.58
C LEU A 564 31.01 -18.58 -6.70
N LYS A 565 32.13 -19.27 -6.51
CA LYS A 565 32.26 -20.72 -6.72
C LYS A 565 31.43 -21.52 -5.71
N ASN A 566 31.66 -21.27 -4.43
CA ASN A 566 31.02 -21.96 -3.33
C ASN A 566 29.90 -21.08 -2.76
N SER A 567 28.78 -21.69 -2.38
CA SER A 567 27.71 -20.96 -1.73
C SER A 567 28.05 -20.60 -0.28
N ILE A 568 27.47 -19.51 0.21
CA ILE A 568 27.59 -19.03 1.59
C ILE A 568 26.27 -19.30 2.31
N ASN A 569 26.34 -19.82 3.54
CA ASN A 569 25.16 -19.94 4.38
C ASN A 569 24.92 -18.61 5.10
N VAL A 570 23.76 -17.98 4.83
CA VAL A 570 23.34 -16.73 5.47
C VAL A 570 22.03 -16.87 6.25
N SER A 571 21.55 -18.10 6.49
CA SER A 571 20.25 -18.35 7.10
C SER A 571 20.13 -17.86 8.54
N SER A 572 21.27 -17.66 9.23
CA SER A 572 21.35 -17.20 10.61
C SER A 572 21.57 -15.69 10.76
N TYR A 573 21.44 -14.91 9.68
CA TYR A 573 21.63 -13.47 9.69
C TYR A 573 20.33 -12.75 9.35
N ASP A 574 20.06 -11.67 10.09
CA ASP A 574 18.91 -10.81 9.87
C ASP A 574 19.12 -9.84 8.70
N ALA A 575 20.38 -9.47 8.44
CA ALA A 575 20.75 -8.64 7.31
C ALA A 575 22.09 -9.06 6.70
N VAL A 576 22.22 -8.89 5.38
CA VAL A 576 23.42 -9.19 4.61
C VAL A 576 23.78 -7.98 3.76
N ILE A 577 24.94 -7.39 4.03
CA ILE A 577 25.49 -6.26 3.29
C ILE A 577 26.64 -6.75 2.42
N LEU A 578 26.61 -6.38 1.13
CA LEU A 578 27.72 -6.58 0.21
C LEU A 578 28.39 -5.23 -0.04
N SER A 579 29.71 -5.16 0.16
CA SER A 579 30.54 -4.04 -0.25
C SER A 579 31.63 -4.48 -1.23
N PHE A 580 32.02 -3.55 -2.09
CA PHE A 580 33.13 -3.72 -3.03
C PHE A 580 33.56 -2.35 -3.55
N TRP A 581 34.83 -2.21 -3.91
CA TRP A 581 35.35 -1.05 -4.63
C TRP A 581 35.19 -1.27 -6.13
N HIS A 582 34.73 -0.25 -6.85
CA HIS A 582 34.64 -0.35 -8.29
C HIS A 582 34.78 0.98 -9.03
N LYS A 583 35.13 0.87 -10.30
CA LYS A 583 35.01 1.92 -11.32
C LYS A 583 34.53 1.27 -12.62
N TYR A 584 33.86 2.01 -13.47
CA TYR A 584 33.32 1.45 -14.71
C TYR A 584 33.20 2.49 -15.82
N ALA A 585 33.31 2.04 -17.07
CA ALA A 585 32.94 2.82 -18.23
C ALA A 585 32.18 1.92 -19.21
N THR A 586 30.90 2.20 -19.42
CA THR A 586 30.01 1.49 -20.35
C THR A 586 29.23 2.48 -21.20
N GLN A 587 28.65 2.01 -22.31
CA GLN A 587 27.66 2.81 -23.05
C GLN A 587 26.48 3.14 -22.15
N THR A 588 26.18 4.44 -22.02
CA THR A 588 25.13 4.93 -21.10
C THR A 588 23.77 4.36 -21.48
N ASP A 589 23.10 3.74 -20.51
CA ASP A 589 21.76 3.14 -20.59
C ASP A 589 21.58 2.04 -21.66
N ARG A 590 22.69 1.44 -22.12
CA ARG A 590 22.70 0.34 -23.10
C ARG A 590 23.46 -0.86 -22.56
N ASP A 591 24.63 -0.58 -21.99
CA ASP A 591 25.54 -1.58 -21.46
C ASP A 591 25.60 -1.48 -19.93
N PHE A 592 25.57 -2.64 -19.27
CA PHE A 592 25.32 -2.69 -17.83
C PHE A 592 26.33 -3.58 -17.11
N CYS A 593 26.87 -3.02 -16.04
CA CYS A 593 27.55 -3.75 -14.96
C CYS A 593 26.52 -4.16 -13.93
N ARG A 594 26.33 -5.44 -13.64
CA ARG A 594 25.30 -5.95 -12.73
C ARG A 594 25.90 -6.74 -11.59
N VAL A 595 25.38 -6.51 -10.38
CA VAL A 595 25.52 -7.47 -9.28
C VAL A 595 24.24 -8.28 -9.23
N GLU A 596 24.37 -9.60 -9.31
CA GLU A 596 23.26 -10.53 -9.24
C GLU A 596 23.44 -11.49 -8.07
N VAL A 597 22.33 -11.84 -7.43
CA VAL A 597 22.28 -12.69 -6.23
C VAL A 597 21.42 -13.90 -6.52
N SER A 598 21.85 -15.06 -6.04
CA SER A 598 21.11 -16.31 -6.13
C SER A 598 20.95 -16.91 -4.74
N SER A 599 19.71 -17.10 -4.31
CA SER A 599 19.36 -17.78 -3.05
C SER A 599 19.21 -19.30 -3.20
N ASN A 600 19.48 -19.85 -4.38
CA ASN A 600 19.31 -21.27 -4.71
C ASN A 600 20.53 -21.82 -5.46
N ASN A 601 21.73 -21.51 -4.97
CA ASN A 601 23.00 -22.05 -5.47
C ASN A 601 23.26 -21.83 -6.98
N GLY A 602 22.72 -20.76 -7.55
CA GLY A 602 22.95 -20.37 -8.95
C GLY A 602 21.89 -20.86 -9.94
N THR A 603 20.80 -21.50 -9.50
CA THR A 603 19.69 -21.92 -10.38
C THR A 603 18.92 -20.74 -10.95
N THR A 604 18.59 -19.76 -10.11
CA THR A 604 17.99 -18.48 -10.54
C THR A 604 18.80 -17.31 -9.99
N TRP A 605 18.81 -16.23 -10.75
CA TRP A 605 19.58 -15.01 -10.43
C TRP A 605 18.64 -13.81 -10.43
N GLN A 606 18.76 -12.98 -9.40
CA GLN A 606 18.04 -11.72 -9.28
C GLN A 606 19.05 -10.58 -9.30
N GLN A 607 18.78 -9.54 -10.09
CA GLN A 607 19.63 -8.35 -10.13
C GLN A 607 19.46 -7.55 -8.82
N ALA A 608 20.54 -7.41 -8.06
CA ALA A 608 20.57 -6.55 -6.87
C ALA A 608 20.79 -5.08 -7.25
N VAL A 609 21.70 -4.83 -8.18
CA VAL A 609 22.02 -3.49 -8.69
C VAL A 609 22.58 -3.57 -10.11
N SER A 610 22.38 -2.50 -10.89
CA SER A 610 23.00 -2.29 -12.19
C SER A 610 23.60 -0.88 -12.31
N TYR A 611 24.71 -0.76 -13.01
CA TYR A 611 25.40 0.48 -13.33
C TYR A 611 25.59 0.63 -14.83
N SER A 612 25.49 1.86 -15.33
CA SER A 612 25.77 2.24 -16.72
C SER A 612 26.45 3.60 -16.77
N GLY A 613 27.14 3.91 -17.88
CA GLY A 613 27.85 5.18 -18.05
C GLY A 613 29.28 5.13 -17.53
N THR A 614 29.83 6.26 -17.08
CA THR A 614 31.25 6.36 -16.70
C THR A 614 31.46 6.91 -15.30
N VAL A 615 32.19 6.15 -14.49
CA VAL A 615 32.82 6.58 -13.24
C VAL A 615 34.30 6.21 -13.32
N SER A 616 35.17 7.22 -13.40
CA SER A 616 36.60 7.04 -13.66
C SER A 616 37.44 6.78 -12.40
N THR A 617 36.90 7.08 -11.22
CA THR A 617 37.60 6.92 -9.94
C THR A 617 37.01 5.74 -9.18
N LEU A 618 37.88 4.89 -8.63
CA LEU A 618 37.46 3.82 -7.72
C LEU A 618 36.73 4.43 -6.52
N HIS A 619 35.57 3.87 -6.22
CA HIS A 619 34.81 4.22 -5.04
C HIS A 619 34.19 2.97 -4.45
N GLU A 620 33.98 3.00 -3.14
CA GLU A 620 33.27 1.94 -2.46
C GLU A 620 31.78 1.99 -2.81
N CYS A 621 31.21 0.82 -3.07
CA CYS A 621 29.79 0.61 -3.15
C CYS A 621 29.38 -0.33 -2.03
N ARG A 622 28.36 0.06 -1.25
CA ARG A 622 27.70 -0.81 -0.25
C ARG A 622 26.23 -0.97 -0.63
N ILE A 623 25.75 -2.21 -0.63
CA ILE A 623 24.36 -2.54 -0.96
C ILE A 623 23.77 -3.55 0.05
N ASP A 624 22.52 -3.34 0.43
CA ASP A 624 21.73 -4.32 1.19
C ASP A 624 21.21 -5.39 0.23
N ILE A 625 21.72 -6.62 0.36
CA ILE A 625 21.28 -7.76 -0.46
C ILE A 625 20.33 -8.70 0.29
N THR A 626 19.89 -8.34 1.50
CA THR A 626 19.09 -9.19 2.41
C THR A 626 17.85 -9.76 1.71
N ARG A 627 17.10 -8.93 0.99
CA ARG A 627 15.87 -9.37 0.29
C ARG A 627 16.12 -10.43 -0.79
N TYR A 628 17.26 -10.36 -1.46
CA TYR A 628 17.65 -11.31 -2.49
C TYR A 628 18.26 -12.57 -1.87
N ALA A 629 18.91 -12.41 -0.73
CA ALA A 629 19.53 -13.48 0.00
C ALA A 629 18.50 -14.43 0.64
N ASN A 630 17.35 -13.90 1.06
CA ASN A 630 16.17 -14.66 1.47
C ASN A 630 16.49 -15.76 2.50
N HIS A 631 17.29 -15.43 3.52
CA HIS A 631 17.77 -16.38 4.55
C HIS A 631 18.31 -17.71 3.99
N SER A 632 18.93 -17.69 2.82
CA SER A 632 19.38 -18.90 2.15
C SER A 632 20.60 -19.52 2.84
N SER A 633 20.63 -20.85 2.90
CA SER A 633 21.83 -21.61 3.27
C SER A 633 22.79 -21.81 2.09
N SER A 634 22.42 -21.35 0.89
CA SER A 634 23.14 -21.60 -0.37
C SER A 634 23.26 -20.34 -1.24
N LEU A 635 23.56 -19.20 -0.62
CA LEU A 635 23.70 -17.91 -1.28
C LEU A 635 24.89 -17.88 -2.24
N LYS A 636 24.71 -17.33 -3.44
CA LYS A 636 25.78 -16.94 -4.35
C LYS A 636 25.60 -15.51 -4.87
N ILE A 637 26.72 -14.89 -5.24
CA ILE A 637 26.74 -13.60 -5.92
C ILE A 637 27.53 -13.72 -7.23
N ARG A 638 27.25 -12.86 -8.20
CA ARG A 638 28.10 -12.67 -9.37
C ARG A 638 28.13 -11.22 -9.83
N PHE A 639 29.26 -10.82 -10.39
CA PHE A 639 29.45 -9.56 -11.10
C PHE A 639 29.40 -9.85 -12.60
N ARG A 640 28.46 -9.25 -13.32
CA ARG A 640 28.21 -9.54 -14.74
C ARG A 640 28.16 -8.27 -15.58
N LEU A 641 28.99 -8.18 -16.61
CA LEU A 641 28.87 -7.15 -17.64
C LEU A 641 28.12 -7.70 -18.84
N THR A 642 27.11 -6.97 -19.31
CA THR A 642 26.46 -7.25 -20.61
C THR A 642 26.51 -6.03 -21.51
N ALA A 643 26.86 -6.23 -22.78
CA ALA A 643 26.88 -5.19 -23.80
C ALA A 643 25.92 -5.47 -24.95
N ASP A 644 25.42 -4.42 -25.60
CA ASP A 644 24.67 -4.51 -26.85
C ASP A 644 25.60 -4.71 -28.07
N ALA A 645 25.03 -4.83 -29.27
CA ALA A 645 25.80 -5.14 -30.48
C ALA A 645 26.67 -3.96 -30.99
N SER A 646 26.69 -2.82 -30.32
CA SER A 646 27.32 -1.57 -30.75
C SER A 646 28.02 -0.85 -29.59
N THR A 647 29.06 -0.07 -29.89
CA THR A 647 29.80 0.74 -28.91
C THR A 647 30.48 -0.08 -27.80
N ASN A 648 31.73 0.26 -27.48
CA ASN A 648 32.41 -0.33 -26.34
C ASN A 648 33.20 0.72 -25.57
N ALA A 649 33.57 0.39 -24.34
CA ALA A 649 34.29 1.24 -23.41
C ALA A 649 35.18 0.39 -22.48
N ASP A 650 35.91 1.04 -21.57
CA ASP A 650 36.93 0.43 -20.69
C ASP A 650 36.41 -0.71 -19.80
N GLY A 651 35.10 -0.84 -19.63
CA GLY A 651 34.48 -1.97 -18.92
C GLY A 651 34.43 -1.78 -17.41
N TRP A 652 34.50 -2.88 -16.67
CA TRP A 652 34.30 -2.88 -15.21
C TRP A 652 35.53 -3.37 -14.46
N TYR A 653 35.88 -2.66 -13.39
CA TYR A 653 36.92 -3.02 -12.43
C TYR A 653 36.27 -3.18 -11.05
N VAL A 654 36.54 -4.29 -10.37
CA VAL A 654 36.01 -4.63 -9.04
C VAL A 654 37.14 -5.08 -8.14
N ASP A 655 37.15 -4.58 -6.91
CA ASP A 655 38.15 -4.90 -5.90
C ASP A 655 37.53 -4.92 -4.50
N ASP A 656 38.24 -5.47 -3.51
CA ASP A 656 37.86 -5.48 -2.09
C ASP A 656 36.41 -5.89 -1.82
N ILE A 657 36.03 -7.07 -2.32
CA ILE A 657 34.70 -7.64 -2.18
C ILE A 657 34.53 -8.18 -0.76
N VAL A 658 33.59 -7.62 0.00
CA VAL A 658 33.27 -8.04 1.36
C VAL A 658 31.78 -8.32 1.50
N MET A 659 31.42 -9.47 2.06
CA MET A 659 30.05 -9.77 2.49
C MET A 659 30.03 -9.85 4.00
N THR A 660 29.12 -9.10 4.63
CA THR A 660 28.99 -9.04 6.09
C THR A 660 27.56 -9.39 6.49
N GLY A 661 27.42 -10.33 7.42
CA GLY A 661 26.17 -10.71 8.05
C GLY A 661 25.98 -9.98 9.38
N TYR A 662 24.75 -9.52 9.63
CA TYR A 662 24.38 -8.83 10.86
C TYR A 662 23.21 -9.54 11.54
N ASN A 663 23.24 -9.53 12.87
CA ASN A 663 22.13 -9.95 13.72
C ASN A 663 21.74 -8.77 14.60
N TYR A 664 20.45 -8.48 14.68
CA TYR A 664 19.95 -7.35 15.47
C TYR A 664 19.92 -7.65 16.98
N GLY A 665 20.47 -8.79 17.44
CA GLY A 665 20.65 -9.09 18.87
C GLY A 665 19.36 -9.18 19.68
N GLY A 666 18.23 -9.52 19.05
CA GLY A 666 16.91 -9.52 19.68
C GLY A 666 16.21 -8.15 19.68
N GLN A 667 16.89 -7.09 19.24
CA GLN A 667 16.33 -5.79 18.88
C GLN A 667 16.03 -5.79 17.37
N ALA A 668 15.28 -6.78 16.88
CA ALA A 668 14.77 -6.70 15.50
C ALA A 668 14.10 -5.33 15.31
N PRO A 669 14.31 -4.65 14.18
CA PRO A 669 13.87 -3.27 14.02
C PRO A 669 12.35 -3.26 14.14
N PHE A 670 11.86 -2.83 15.30
CA PHE A 670 10.48 -2.77 15.76
C PHE A 670 9.50 -3.54 14.87
N THR A 671 9.59 -4.88 14.86
CA THR A 671 8.46 -5.68 14.42
C THR A 671 7.39 -5.47 15.47
N SER A 672 6.24 -4.94 15.07
CA SER A 672 5.05 -4.95 15.92
C SER A 672 4.84 -6.38 16.42
N ASP A 673 4.99 -6.55 17.73
CA ASP A 673 4.73 -7.75 18.53
C ASP A 673 5.41 -9.05 18.04
N ASN A 674 6.46 -9.45 18.76
CA ASN A 674 7.11 -10.76 18.71
C ASN A 674 6.14 -11.91 19.06
N ASN A 675 5.24 -12.26 18.14
CA ASN A 675 4.41 -13.46 18.25
C ASN A 675 4.75 -14.53 17.19
N GLY A 676 5.90 -14.43 16.49
CA GLY A 676 6.28 -15.45 15.49
C GLY A 676 5.27 -15.56 14.32
N ASN A 677 4.42 -14.56 14.15
CA ASN A 677 3.36 -14.59 13.18
C ASN A 677 3.88 -14.15 11.79
N PRO A 678 3.58 -14.92 10.74
CA PRO A 678 4.00 -14.59 9.38
C PRO A 678 3.44 -13.23 8.97
N GLN A 679 4.30 -12.37 8.40
CA GLN A 679 3.96 -10.99 8.02
C GLN A 679 3.17 -10.87 6.71
N LYS A 680 2.81 -12.02 6.09
CA LYS A 680 2.15 -12.08 4.78
C LYS A 680 1.15 -13.23 4.74
N TYR A 681 0.05 -12.99 4.05
CA TYR A 681 -0.86 -14.05 3.63
C TYR A 681 -0.20 -14.91 2.55
N SER A 682 -0.35 -16.23 2.62
CA SER A 682 0.10 -17.14 1.56
C SER A 682 -0.68 -18.44 1.55
N LEU A 683 -0.87 -19.03 0.37
CA LEU A 683 -1.34 -20.40 0.19
C LEU A 683 -0.28 -21.20 -0.57
N SER A 684 0.34 -22.17 0.10
CA SER A 684 1.35 -23.04 -0.51
C SER A 684 0.72 -24.10 -1.38
N GLN A 685 1.47 -24.61 -2.35
CA GLN A 685 1.06 -25.78 -3.11
C GLN A 685 0.96 -27.00 -2.18
N ASN A 686 -0.12 -27.78 -2.31
CA ASN A 686 -0.34 -28.98 -1.52
C ASN A 686 0.77 -30.02 -1.78
N TYR A 687 1.18 -30.75 -0.75
CA TYR A 687 2.21 -31.78 -0.87
C TYR A 687 1.82 -33.06 -0.11
N PRO A 688 1.93 -34.25 -0.74
CA PRO A 688 2.32 -34.47 -2.15
C PRO A 688 1.28 -33.94 -3.15
N ASN A 689 1.69 -33.72 -4.40
CA ASN A 689 0.81 -33.44 -5.54
C ASN A 689 1.47 -33.93 -6.86
N PRO A 690 0.95 -34.97 -7.54
CA PRO A 690 -0.29 -35.70 -7.22
C PRO A 690 -0.25 -36.43 -5.87
N PHE A 691 -1.42 -36.73 -5.30
CA PHE A 691 -1.55 -37.36 -3.97
C PHE A 691 -2.50 -38.56 -3.97
N ASN A 692 -2.34 -39.46 -2.97
CA ASN A 692 -3.18 -40.63 -2.76
C ASN A 692 -3.20 -41.09 -1.28
N PRO A 693 -4.35 -41.18 -0.61
CA PRO A 693 -5.52 -40.32 -0.77
C PRO A 693 -5.37 -39.02 0.03
N ALA A 694 -4.26 -38.80 0.74
CA ALA A 694 -4.07 -37.65 1.64
C ALA A 694 -3.00 -36.67 1.13
N THR A 695 -3.22 -35.37 1.37
CA THR A 695 -2.27 -34.29 1.07
C THR A 695 -2.33 -33.20 2.14
N LYS A 696 -1.23 -32.47 2.33
CA LYS A 696 -1.17 -31.34 3.27
C LYS A 696 -1.17 -30.02 2.53
N ILE A 697 -1.95 -29.05 3.03
CA ILE A 697 -2.04 -27.68 2.54
C ILE A 697 -1.48 -26.76 3.63
N ASN A 698 -0.41 -26.03 3.30
CA ASN A 698 0.18 -25.03 4.19
C ASN A 698 -0.30 -23.62 3.81
N TYR A 699 -0.63 -22.80 4.79
CA TYR A 699 -1.00 -21.40 4.57
C TYR A 699 -0.54 -20.53 5.74
N SER A 700 -0.47 -19.22 5.49
CA SER A 700 -0.12 -18.23 6.50
C SER A 700 -1.13 -17.10 6.55
N LEU A 701 -1.39 -16.58 7.74
CA LEU A 701 -2.23 -15.42 7.98
C LEU A 701 -1.40 -14.26 8.52
N ALA A 702 -1.50 -13.10 7.87
CA ALA A 702 -0.79 -11.90 8.30
C ALA A 702 -1.43 -11.22 9.53
N VAL A 703 -2.75 -11.30 9.64
CA VAL A 703 -3.52 -10.77 10.77
C VAL A 703 -4.58 -11.79 11.19
N ASN A 704 -5.07 -11.65 12.43
CA ASN A 704 -6.16 -12.46 12.94
C ASN A 704 -7.40 -12.27 12.06
N GLY A 705 -8.11 -13.35 11.73
CA GLY A 705 -9.29 -13.25 10.88
C GLY A 705 -10.00 -14.57 10.70
N LEU A 706 -11.24 -14.51 10.21
CA LEU A 706 -11.96 -15.67 9.74
C LEU A 706 -11.22 -16.27 8.53
N VAL A 707 -10.97 -17.57 8.56
CA VAL A 707 -10.37 -18.32 7.46
C VAL A 707 -11.38 -19.33 6.95
N SER A 708 -11.60 -19.31 5.63
CA SER A 708 -12.38 -20.31 4.92
C SER A 708 -11.47 -21.01 3.92
N ILE A 709 -11.31 -22.33 4.05
CA ILE A 709 -10.63 -23.15 3.03
C ILE A 709 -11.61 -24.18 2.50
N LYS A 710 -11.83 -24.14 1.18
CA LYS A 710 -12.80 -24.98 0.48
C LYS A 710 -12.17 -25.69 -0.70
N ILE A 711 -12.66 -26.89 -0.98
CA ILE A 711 -12.28 -27.73 -2.11
C ILE A 711 -13.39 -27.69 -3.16
N TYR A 712 -12.99 -27.56 -4.42
CA TYR A 712 -13.86 -27.51 -5.59
C TYR A 712 -13.46 -28.58 -6.60
N ASP A 713 -14.45 -29.13 -7.31
CA ASP A 713 -14.21 -29.98 -8.48
C ASP A 713 -13.91 -29.15 -9.74
N ILE A 714 -13.65 -29.83 -10.86
CA ILE A 714 -13.36 -29.19 -12.15
C ILE A 714 -14.52 -28.34 -12.71
N LEU A 715 -15.75 -28.55 -12.22
CA LEU A 715 -16.93 -27.77 -12.61
C LEU A 715 -17.15 -26.57 -11.67
N GLY A 716 -16.25 -26.34 -10.71
CA GLY A 716 -16.36 -25.26 -9.73
C GLY A 716 -17.37 -25.53 -8.63
N ARG A 717 -17.86 -26.77 -8.47
CA ARG A 717 -18.77 -27.13 -7.37
C ARG A 717 -17.96 -27.35 -6.11
N GLU A 718 -18.40 -26.76 -5.00
CA GLU A 718 -17.80 -27.01 -3.69
C GLU A 718 -18.07 -28.47 -3.28
N VAL A 719 -17.01 -29.23 -3.02
CA VAL A 719 -17.09 -30.66 -2.66
C VAL A 719 -16.68 -30.95 -1.22
N LYS A 720 -15.98 -29.99 -0.56
CA LYS A 720 -15.61 -30.07 0.86
C LYS A 720 -15.22 -28.70 1.41
N GLN A 721 -15.61 -28.39 2.64
CA GLN A 721 -15.02 -27.30 3.44
C GLN A 721 -14.03 -27.91 4.46
N LEU A 722 -12.78 -27.42 4.46
CA LEU A 722 -11.71 -27.89 5.34
C LEU A 722 -11.54 -26.99 6.57
N VAL A 723 -11.72 -25.68 6.42
CA VAL A 723 -11.57 -24.68 7.48
C VAL A 723 -12.70 -23.66 7.36
N ASN A 724 -13.28 -23.24 8.49
CA ASN A 724 -14.26 -22.15 8.58
C ASN A 724 -14.31 -21.57 10.00
N GLU A 725 -13.20 -21.00 10.45
CA GLU A 725 -13.05 -20.55 11.83
C GLU A 725 -12.16 -19.30 11.92
N VAL A 726 -12.30 -18.55 13.01
CA VAL A 726 -11.42 -17.42 13.30
C VAL A 726 -10.09 -17.97 13.78
N GLN A 727 -9.03 -17.64 13.05
CA GLN A 727 -7.66 -18.04 13.36
C GLN A 727 -6.81 -16.80 13.63
N ASN A 728 -5.86 -16.93 14.55
CA ASN A 728 -4.90 -15.87 14.80
C ASN A 728 -3.91 -15.75 13.64
N ALA A 729 -3.22 -14.62 13.49
CA ALA A 729 -2.06 -14.55 12.61
C ALA A 729 -1.12 -15.71 12.96
N GLY A 730 -0.54 -16.37 11.96
CA GLY A 730 0.13 -17.65 12.19
C GLY A 730 0.35 -18.46 10.92
N GLN A 731 1.20 -19.48 11.01
CA GLN A 731 1.32 -20.52 9.99
C GLN A 731 0.45 -21.71 10.37
N TYR A 732 -0.25 -22.27 9.39
CA TYR A 732 -1.20 -23.34 9.57
C TYR A 732 -0.92 -24.46 8.55
N ASN A 733 -1.20 -25.69 8.98
CA ASN A 733 -1.14 -26.89 8.17
C ASN A 733 -2.45 -27.64 8.34
N ILE A 734 -3.12 -27.96 7.23
CA ILE A 734 -4.32 -28.79 7.23
C ILE A 734 -4.11 -29.98 6.29
N GLU A 735 -4.69 -31.13 6.66
CA GLU A 735 -4.68 -32.33 5.83
C GLU A 735 -6.04 -32.51 5.17
N TRP A 736 -6.04 -32.83 3.87
CA TRP A 736 -7.23 -33.32 3.18
C TRP A 736 -7.07 -34.78 2.83
N ASN A 737 -7.91 -35.64 3.43
CA ASN A 737 -8.06 -37.04 3.05
C ASN A 737 -9.22 -37.17 2.04
N ALA A 738 -8.88 -37.53 0.82
CA ALA A 738 -9.80 -37.60 -0.32
C ALA A 738 -10.22 -39.04 -0.68
N SER A 739 -10.22 -39.97 0.29
CA SER A 739 -10.55 -41.38 0.04
C SER A 739 -11.92 -41.59 -0.61
N ASP A 740 -12.89 -40.74 -0.27
CA ASP A 740 -14.27 -40.81 -0.77
C ASP A 740 -14.49 -40.05 -2.10
N TYR A 741 -13.43 -39.48 -2.68
CA TYR A 741 -13.51 -38.67 -3.89
C TYR A 741 -12.89 -39.41 -5.09
N PRO A 742 -13.39 -39.23 -6.33
CA PRO A 742 -12.82 -39.86 -7.53
C PRO A 742 -11.48 -39.23 -7.93
N SER A 743 -10.58 -40.01 -8.56
CA SER A 743 -9.35 -39.48 -9.18
C SER A 743 -9.68 -38.33 -10.13
N GLY A 744 -8.85 -37.28 -10.13
CA GLY A 744 -9.11 -36.11 -10.95
C GLY A 744 -8.43 -34.84 -10.46
N VAL A 745 -8.73 -33.74 -11.16
CA VAL A 745 -8.26 -32.39 -10.81
C VAL A 745 -9.26 -31.74 -9.86
N TYR A 746 -8.73 -31.20 -8.77
CA TYR A 746 -9.48 -30.40 -7.80
C TYR A 746 -8.78 -29.05 -7.61
N PHE A 747 -9.53 -28.09 -7.08
CA PHE A 747 -9.01 -26.80 -6.68
C PHE A 747 -9.27 -26.58 -5.20
N TYR A 748 -8.34 -25.94 -4.51
CA TYR A 748 -8.58 -25.45 -3.14
C TYR A 748 -8.38 -23.95 -3.13
N ARG A 749 -9.25 -23.26 -2.39
CA ARG A 749 -9.24 -21.81 -2.24
C ARG A 749 -9.24 -21.47 -0.76
N ILE A 750 -8.36 -20.56 -0.38
CA ILE A 750 -8.39 -19.89 0.91
C ILE A 750 -9.06 -18.53 0.75
N GLU A 751 -9.83 -18.12 1.75
CA GLU A 751 -10.35 -16.78 1.91
C GLU A 751 -10.12 -16.33 3.35
N SER A 752 -9.49 -15.16 3.54
CA SER A 752 -9.37 -14.52 4.85
C SER A 752 -9.26 -13.00 4.70
N GLY A 753 -10.27 -12.28 5.19
CA GLY A 753 -10.38 -10.84 4.95
C GLY A 753 -10.44 -10.54 3.44
N SER A 754 -9.48 -9.75 2.94
CA SER A 754 -9.31 -9.43 1.52
C SER A 754 -8.43 -10.41 0.76
N PHE A 755 -7.78 -11.36 1.45
CA PHE A 755 -6.93 -12.36 0.82
C PHE A 755 -7.75 -13.51 0.27
N SER A 756 -7.63 -13.78 -1.03
CA SER A 756 -8.18 -14.96 -1.69
C SER A 756 -7.17 -15.54 -2.65
N GLU A 757 -6.80 -16.80 -2.48
CA GLU A 757 -5.86 -17.50 -3.35
C GLU A 757 -6.38 -18.90 -3.67
N THR A 758 -6.25 -19.33 -4.93
CA THR A 758 -6.70 -20.64 -5.41
C THR A 758 -5.52 -21.42 -5.99
N LYS A 759 -5.44 -22.71 -5.69
CA LYS A 759 -4.40 -23.63 -6.19
C LYS A 759 -5.03 -24.92 -6.72
N LYS A 760 -4.30 -25.58 -7.62
CA LYS A 760 -4.73 -26.82 -8.30
C LYS A 760 -4.03 -28.03 -7.70
N MET A 761 -4.79 -29.10 -7.44
CA MET A 761 -4.29 -30.39 -6.95
C MET A 761 -4.81 -31.56 -7.80
N MET A 762 -4.06 -32.67 -7.82
CA MET A 762 -4.37 -33.87 -8.58
C MET A 762 -4.44 -35.08 -7.66
N LEU A 763 -5.62 -35.70 -7.55
CA LEU A 763 -5.83 -36.96 -6.84
C LEU A 763 -5.65 -38.13 -7.83
N ILE A 764 -4.80 -39.09 -7.47
CA ILE A 764 -4.59 -40.32 -8.24
C ILE A 764 -4.82 -41.50 -7.29
N LYS A 765 -5.84 -42.32 -7.55
CA LYS A 765 -6.07 -43.59 -6.85
C LYS A 765 -5.23 -44.72 -7.40
#